data_AF-A0A428NPL7-F1
#
_entry.id   AF-A0A428NPL7-F1
#
_cell.length_a   1.000
_cell.length_b   1.000
_cell.length_c   1.000
_cell.angle_alpha   90.00
_cell.angle_beta   90.00
_cell.angle_gamma   90.00
#
_symmetry.space_group_name_H-M   'P 1'
#
loop_
_entity.id
_entity.type
_entity.pdbx_description
1 polymer ?
#
loop_
_entity_poly.entity_id
_entity_poly.type
_entity_poly.pdbx_seq_one_letter_code
_entity_poly.pdbx_strand_id
1 'polypeptide(L)'
;MRIKGSMIYKRPDRPELLDVLVSFILSQLKEKTMAEKRPNFLIIVADDLGFSDCGCFGSEIETPNIDALATESGALRYTNYHVAAACSPTRSMLMTGTDHHIAGLGQLQEITRASPAHYGKPGHEGYLNQRVVALPELLSDGGYFTCMSGKWHLGLKPEHHPIQRGFKKSFALLPGCANHYAYEPQYMDPTTEPGKFFETATRALHVEDERVLGRLPDDFYSSDAYADKLMSYLENRTSEEKDKPFFAYLPFSAPHWPLQAPKEVCDKYRGFYDDGPEALRQKRLARLKELGMVDPGVNPHPVVIIDGKPENWNDLPEDIRKASSRAMEIYAGMVDRMDWNIGRVVDYLRKTGEYDNTFVLFMSDNGAEGASYEAQPIVGDSIMAHVEKYYDNSLENIGRGNSFVWYGCRWAQAATAPSRLYKMHSTEGGCRVPLVVRPPASMGISPTAGNGVITDAFCTVMDIVPTVLDLAKLKHPGTHYRGREIAPLRGRSWTRFLSLVNDTEGSSKAQVHDHDYVMGFEIAGSGALRRGDWKITFVPAPKGPQKWELFNIREDPGEVDDLSEKHPQLLKEMLELWEEYKKDVGVVGLAGEYEAGVQGDAKTTLVDELEDPYAWIKYIGRPEITPERLKGVIPSVS
;
A
#
# COMPACT_ATOMS: atom_id res chain seq x y z
N MET A 1 62.20 25.58 -64.56
CA MET A 1 61.54 26.34 -63.47
C MET A 1 60.36 25.49 -62.96
N ARG A 2 60.32 25.22 -61.66
CA ARG A 2 59.42 24.27 -60.96
C ARG A 2 57.93 24.68 -61.01
N ILE A 3 57.00 23.73 -61.18
CA ILE A 3 55.70 23.55 -60.44
C ILE A 3 55.28 22.06 -60.61
N LYS A 4 55.55 21.13 -59.68
CA LYS A 4 54.71 20.57 -58.58
C LYS A 4 53.31 20.06 -58.96
N GLY A 5 53.05 18.77 -58.69
CA GLY A 5 51.69 18.21 -58.55
C GLY A 5 51.59 16.69 -58.70
N SER A 6 52.03 15.90 -57.71
CA SER A 6 51.72 14.46 -57.61
C SER A 6 50.36 14.25 -56.95
N MET A 7 49.40 13.65 -57.65
CA MET A 7 48.13 13.19 -57.07
C MET A 7 48.38 11.98 -56.16
N ILE A 8 48.19 12.16 -54.86
CA ILE A 8 48.07 11.07 -53.89
C ILE A 8 46.57 10.84 -53.69
N TYR A 9 46.06 9.70 -54.14
CA TYR A 9 44.75 9.21 -53.70
C TYR A 9 44.87 8.77 -52.24
N LYS A 10 44.47 9.62 -51.30
CA LYS A 10 44.20 9.20 -49.92
C LYS A 10 42.91 8.38 -49.96
N ARG A 11 43.01 7.08 -49.61
CA ARG A 11 41.85 6.28 -49.20
C ARG A 11 41.23 6.97 -47.96
N PRO A 12 39.90 7.11 -47.86
CA PRO A 12 39.29 7.49 -46.61
C PRO A 12 39.52 6.35 -45.61
N ASP A 13 40.01 6.71 -44.42
CA ASP A 13 40.10 5.81 -43.29
C ASP A 13 38.69 5.26 -42.99
N ARG A 14 38.55 3.94 -43.12
CA ARG A 14 37.32 3.16 -42.88
C ARG A 14 36.95 2.83 -41.41
N PRO A 15 37.62 3.28 -40.31
CA PRO A 15 37.20 2.87 -38.96
C PRO A 15 35.81 3.38 -38.55
N GLU A 16 35.48 4.64 -38.83
CA GLU A 16 34.29 5.30 -38.25
C GLU A 16 32.96 4.71 -38.76
N LEU A 17 32.89 4.31 -40.03
CA LEU A 17 31.71 3.67 -40.60
C LEU A 17 31.47 2.27 -40.04
N LEU A 18 32.54 1.54 -39.71
CA LEU A 18 32.42 0.20 -39.14
C LEU A 18 31.95 0.26 -37.69
N ASP A 19 32.46 1.21 -36.91
CA ASP A 19 32.07 1.42 -35.51
C ASP A 19 30.62 1.89 -35.38
N VAL A 20 30.17 2.78 -36.27
CA VAL A 20 28.75 3.20 -36.33
C VAL A 20 27.85 2.03 -36.75
N LEU A 21 28.25 1.21 -37.72
CA LEU A 21 27.47 0.05 -38.15
C LEU A 21 27.42 -1.03 -37.07
N VAL A 22 28.53 -1.27 -36.36
CA VAL A 22 28.61 -2.22 -35.24
C VAL A 22 27.77 -1.73 -34.07
N SER A 23 27.83 -0.44 -33.73
CA SER A 23 26.98 0.16 -32.70
C SER A 23 25.50 0.06 -33.06
N PHE A 24 25.14 0.33 -34.32
CA PHE A 24 23.78 0.19 -34.83
C PHE A 24 23.28 -1.26 -34.81
N ILE A 25 24.11 -2.22 -35.25
CA ILE A 25 23.77 -3.65 -35.22
C ILE A 25 23.65 -4.15 -33.77
N LEU A 26 24.53 -3.72 -32.86
CA LEU A 26 24.45 -4.07 -31.44
C LEU A 26 23.21 -3.46 -30.78
N SER A 27 22.84 -2.23 -31.12
CA SER A 27 21.57 -1.59 -30.69
C SER A 27 20.36 -2.38 -31.18
N GLN A 28 20.32 -2.72 -32.48
CA GLN A 28 19.23 -3.51 -33.08
C GLN A 28 19.14 -4.93 -32.51
N LEU A 29 20.27 -5.57 -32.22
CA LEU A 29 20.31 -6.89 -31.56
C LEU A 29 19.83 -6.79 -30.12
N LYS A 30 20.24 -5.75 -29.38
CA LYS A 30 19.83 -5.51 -27.98
C LYS A 30 18.31 -5.24 -27.90
N GLU A 31 17.77 -4.41 -28.78
CA GLU A 31 16.32 -4.18 -28.94
C GLU A 31 15.57 -5.48 -29.27
N LYS A 32 16.08 -6.29 -30.20
CA LYS A 32 15.44 -7.55 -30.60
C LYS A 32 15.45 -8.60 -29.48
N THR A 33 16.53 -8.71 -28.70
CA THR A 33 16.59 -9.59 -27.52
C THR A 33 15.72 -9.11 -26.35
N MET A 34 15.48 -7.80 -26.22
CA MET A 34 14.58 -7.25 -25.21
C MET A 34 13.10 -7.43 -25.57
N ALA A 35 12.74 -7.40 -26.85
CA ALA A 35 11.36 -7.59 -27.31
C ALA A 35 10.84 -9.04 -27.15
N GLU A 36 11.72 -10.03 -27.04
CA GLU A 36 11.33 -11.44 -26.86
C GLU A 36 11.20 -11.89 -25.40
N LYS A 37 11.86 -11.23 -24.44
CA LYS A 37 11.82 -11.63 -23.03
C LYS A 37 10.54 -11.14 -22.34
N ARG A 38 9.94 -12.03 -21.53
CA ARG A 38 8.87 -11.63 -20.61
C ARG A 38 9.45 -10.66 -19.56
N PRO A 39 8.71 -9.61 -19.16
CA PRO A 39 9.22 -8.63 -18.22
C PRO A 39 9.33 -9.22 -16.81
N ASN A 40 10.22 -8.64 -16.00
CA ASN A 40 10.19 -8.82 -14.55
C ASN A 40 9.14 -7.88 -13.94
N PHE A 41 8.75 -8.14 -12.70
CA PHE A 41 7.83 -7.29 -11.95
C PHE A 41 8.42 -6.97 -10.58
N LEU A 42 8.45 -5.68 -10.23
CA LEU A 42 8.73 -5.17 -8.89
C LEU A 42 7.53 -4.37 -8.42
N ILE A 43 6.77 -4.91 -7.47
CA ILE A 43 5.60 -4.27 -6.88
C ILE A 43 5.97 -3.80 -5.47
N ILE A 44 5.98 -2.48 -5.27
CA ILE A 44 6.38 -1.81 -4.05
C ILE A 44 5.14 -1.19 -3.41
N VAL A 45 4.91 -1.49 -2.14
CA VAL A 45 3.75 -1.00 -1.40
C VAL A 45 4.22 -0.31 -0.13
N ALA A 46 3.90 0.97 0.01
CA ALA A 46 3.99 1.70 1.27
C ALA A 46 2.74 1.43 2.13
N ASP A 47 2.86 1.55 3.44
CA ASP A 47 1.81 1.23 4.41
C ASP A 47 1.34 2.52 5.09
N ASP A 48 0.12 2.98 4.77
CA ASP A 48 -0.48 4.24 5.23
C ASP A 48 0.21 5.54 4.74
N LEU A 49 0.94 5.48 3.63
CA LEU A 49 1.49 6.68 2.99
C LEU A 49 0.35 7.52 2.40
N GLY A 50 0.33 8.83 2.68
CA GLY A 50 -0.67 9.74 2.15
C GLY A 50 -0.42 10.16 0.70
N PHE A 51 -1.47 10.68 0.07
CA PHE A 51 -1.47 11.04 -1.36
C PHE A 51 -0.36 12.02 -1.74
N SER A 52 -0.06 12.98 -0.87
CA SER A 52 0.92 14.05 -1.12
C SER A 52 2.18 13.93 -0.26
N ASP A 53 2.61 12.72 0.08
CA ASP A 53 3.82 12.48 0.90
C ASP A 53 5.10 12.23 0.08
N CYS A 54 5.01 12.00 -1.23
CA CYS A 54 6.18 11.96 -2.13
C CYS A 54 6.38 13.29 -2.86
N GLY A 55 7.63 13.68 -3.13
CA GLY A 55 7.97 14.95 -3.81
C GLY A 55 7.30 15.08 -5.18
N CYS A 56 7.22 13.99 -5.94
CA CYS A 56 6.52 13.90 -7.23
C CYS A 56 4.98 14.02 -7.13
N PHE A 57 4.42 14.00 -5.91
CA PHE A 57 3.03 14.31 -5.53
C PHE A 57 2.93 15.56 -4.63
N GLY A 58 3.97 16.39 -4.61
CA GLY A 58 3.95 17.72 -3.99
C GLY A 58 4.41 17.82 -2.53
N SER A 59 5.04 16.77 -2.01
CA SER A 59 5.60 16.74 -0.66
C SER A 59 6.91 17.54 -0.52
N GLU A 60 7.18 17.94 0.71
CA GLU A 60 8.46 18.42 1.21
C GLU A 60 9.45 17.31 1.59
N ILE A 61 8.95 16.07 1.79
CA ILE A 61 9.77 14.94 2.24
C ILE A 61 10.75 14.53 1.13
N GLU A 62 12.00 14.25 1.48
CA GLU A 62 13.02 13.82 0.52
C GLU A 62 12.73 12.40 0.02
N THR A 63 12.10 12.28 -1.15
CA THR A 63 11.86 10.99 -1.85
C THR A 63 12.54 10.93 -3.23
N PRO A 64 13.85 11.18 -3.35
CA PRO A 64 14.52 11.32 -4.64
C PRO A 64 14.44 10.08 -5.53
N ASN A 65 14.31 8.87 -4.98
CA ASN A 65 14.27 7.65 -5.79
C ASN A 65 12.89 7.42 -6.41
N ILE A 66 11.82 7.60 -5.64
CA ILE A 66 10.43 7.58 -6.14
C ILE A 66 10.23 8.72 -7.15
N ASP A 67 10.78 9.91 -6.88
CA ASP A 67 10.69 11.06 -7.79
C ASP A 67 11.43 10.80 -9.11
N ALA A 68 12.59 10.15 -9.05
CA ALA A 68 13.31 9.73 -10.25
C ALA A 68 12.48 8.70 -11.05
N LEU A 69 11.90 7.68 -10.39
CA LEU A 69 11.02 6.71 -11.05
C LEU A 69 9.85 7.40 -11.76
N ALA A 70 9.26 8.41 -11.12
CA ALA A 70 8.08 9.13 -11.62
C ALA A 70 8.37 10.10 -12.79
N THR A 71 9.63 10.46 -13.00
CA THR A 71 10.07 11.40 -14.03
C THR A 71 10.78 10.72 -15.21
N GLU A 72 11.05 9.42 -15.11
CA GLU A 72 11.58 8.63 -16.24
C GLU A 72 10.66 8.70 -17.47
N SER A 73 11.27 8.64 -18.66
CA SER A 73 10.53 8.61 -19.92
C SER A 73 9.61 7.39 -19.97
N GLY A 74 8.31 7.65 -20.15
CA GLY A 74 7.27 6.61 -20.18
C GLY A 74 6.74 6.18 -18.80
N ALA A 75 7.24 6.77 -17.71
CA ALA A 75 6.65 6.59 -16.39
C ALA A 75 5.35 7.40 -16.25
N LEU A 76 4.45 6.92 -15.39
CA LEU A 76 3.14 7.50 -15.15
C LEU A 76 2.92 7.76 -13.66
N ARG A 77 2.29 8.89 -13.36
CA ARG A 77 1.75 9.26 -12.05
C ARG A 77 0.23 9.33 -12.14
N TYR A 78 -0.46 8.58 -11.29
CA TYR A 78 -1.91 8.50 -11.32
C TYR A 78 -2.51 9.33 -10.19
N THR A 79 -3.50 10.15 -10.52
CA THR A 79 -4.24 10.98 -9.56
C THR A 79 -5.59 10.39 -9.19
N ASN A 80 -6.05 9.34 -9.89
CA ASN A 80 -7.37 8.72 -9.76
C ASN A 80 -7.27 7.18 -9.57
N TYR A 81 -6.25 6.73 -8.82
CA TYR A 81 -6.03 5.32 -8.48
C TYR A 81 -6.61 4.96 -7.11
N HIS A 82 -7.36 3.86 -7.06
CA HIS A 82 -8.18 3.48 -5.92
C HIS A 82 -7.79 2.13 -5.33
N VAL A 83 -7.80 2.09 -4.00
CA VAL A 83 -7.60 0.91 -3.15
C VAL A 83 -8.78 0.77 -2.20
N ALA A 84 -8.81 -0.30 -1.39
CA ALA A 84 -9.71 -0.32 -0.24
C ALA A 84 -9.21 0.66 0.84
N ALA A 85 -10.09 1.06 1.75
CA ALA A 85 -9.74 2.04 2.79
C ALA A 85 -8.94 1.46 3.97
N ALA A 86 -8.36 0.26 3.83
CA ALA A 86 -7.50 -0.36 4.83
C ALA A 86 -6.52 -1.39 4.20
N CYS A 87 -5.43 -1.65 4.92
CA CYS A 87 -4.28 -2.42 4.46
C CYS A 87 -4.59 -3.86 4.00
N SER A 88 -5.13 -4.72 4.88
CA SER A 88 -5.36 -6.12 4.54
C SER A 88 -6.42 -6.34 3.45
N PRO A 89 -7.54 -5.59 3.41
CA PRO A 89 -8.44 -5.54 2.25
C PRO A 89 -7.70 -5.25 0.94
N THR A 90 -6.93 -4.16 0.87
CA THR A 90 -6.21 -3.77 -0.35
C THR A 90 -5.22 -4.84 -0.80
N ARG A 91 -4.46 -5.40 0.13
CA ARG A 91 -3.47 -6.45 -0.17
C ARG A 91 -4.15 -7.71 -0.74
N SER A 92 -5.34 -8.05 -0.26
CA SER A 92 -6.11 -9.17 -0.81
C SER A 92 -6.57 -8.90 -2.24
N MET A 93 -7.00 -7.67 -2.54
CA MET A 93 -7.38 -7.24 -3.89
C MET A 93 -6.18 -7.20 -4.84
N LEU A 94 -5.04 -6.67 -4.38
CA LEU A 94 -3.77 -6.65 -5.11
C LEU A 94 -3.31 -8.05 -5.53
N MET A 95 -3.48 -9.03 -4.64
CA MET A 95 -3.06 -10.40 -4.89
C MET A 95 -4.03 -11.16 -5.80
N THR A 96 -5.28 -10.71 -5.96
CA THR A 96 -6.32 -11.56 -6.58
C THR A 96 -7.04 -10.93 -7.77
N GLY A 97 -6.99 -9.60 -7.90
CA GLY A 97 -7.72 -8.86 -8.93
C GLY A 97 -9.23 -8.86 -8.74
N THR A 98 -9.71 -9.19 -7.54
CA THR A 98 -11.13 -9.17 -7.15
C THR A 98 -11.33 -8.44 -5.83
N ASP A 99 -12.58 -8.30 -5.39
CA ASP A 99 -12.96 -7.56 -4.19
C ASP A 99 -12.54 -8.28 -2.90
N HIS A 100 -12.18 -7.53 -1.86
CA HIS A 100 -11.70 -8.08 -0.60
C HIS A 100 -12.75 -8.89 0.18
N HIS A 101 -14.04 -8.59 0.02
CA HIS A 101 -15.14 -9.39 0.57
C HIS A 101 -15.24 -10.77 -0.09
N ILE A 102 -14.71 -10.94 -1.30
CA ILE A 102 -14.59 -12.25 -1.93
C ILE A 102 -13.31 -12.94 -1.44
N ALA A 103 -12.20 -12.21 -1.40
CA ALA A 103 -10.86 -12.73 -1.13
C ALA A 103 -10.60 -13.16 0.33
N GLY A 104 -11.51 -12.85 1.25
CA GLY A 104 -11.50 -13.36 2.63
C GLY A 104 -11.18 -12.33 3.70
N LEU A 105 -10.99 -11.09 3.27
CA LEU A 105 -10.71 -9.93 4.11
C LEU A 105 -11.74 -8.83 3.88
N GLY A 106 -13.03 -9.21 3.93
CA GLY A 106 -14.13 -8.25 3.95
C GLY A 106 -13.97 -7.19 5.05
N GLN A 107 -13.33 -7.56 6.15
CA GLN A 107 -12.83 -6.64 7.18
C GLN A 107 -11.38 -6.98 7.54
N LEU A 108 -10.73 -6.09 8.31
CA LEU A 108 -9.46 -6.42 8.98
C LEU A 108 -9.65 -7.65 9.87
N GLN A 109 -8.64 -8.53 9.93
CA GLN A 109 -8.68 -9.70 10.82
C GLN A 109 -8.98 -9.29 12.27
N GLU A 110 -8.39 -8.19 12.72
CA GLU A 110 -8.56 -7.60 14.05
C GLU A 110 -10.01 -7.15 14.32
N ILE A 111 -10.73 -6.70 13.29
CA ILE A 111 -12.15 -6.32 13.36
C ILE A 111 -13.04 -7.55 13.32
N THR A 112 -12.80 -8.47 12.37
CA THR A 112 -13.56 -9.72 12.24
C THR A 112 -13.56 -10.52 13.53
N ARG A 113 -12.39 -10.66 14.17
CA ARG A 113 -12.23 -11.36 15.47
C ARG A 113 -13.07 -10.74 16.60
N ALA A 114 -13.35 -9.44 16.51
CA ALA A 114 -14.12 -8.70 17.50
C ALA A 114 -15.59 -8.50 17.08
N SER A 115 -16.00 -8.96 15.90
CA SER A 115 -17.31 -8.67 15.32
C SER A 115 -18.15 -9.93 15.10
N PRO A 116 -19.14 -10.20 15.97
CA PRO A 116 -19.99 -11.38 15.80
C PRO A 116 -20.84 -11.34 14.52
N ALA A 117 -21.10 -10.15 13.94
CA ALA A 117 -21.86 -9.99 12.70
C ALA A 117 -21.14 -10.59 11.48
N HIS A 118 -19.80 -10.52 11.49
CA HIS A 118 -18.95 -11.01 10.40
C HIS A 118 -18.55 -12.48 10.60
N TYR A 119 -18.81 -13.04 11.78
CA TYR A 119 -18.39 -14.39 12.13
C TYR A 119 -19.00 -15.45 11.20
N GLY A 120 -18.15 -16.33 10.66
CA GLY A 120 -18.55 -17.44 9.78
C GLY A 120 -19.13 -17.01 8.43
N LYS A 121 -19.15 -15.71 8.12
CA LYS A 121 -19.62 -15.20 6.83
C LYS A 121 -18.56 -15.49 5.76
N PRO A 122 -18.93 -16.10 4.62
CA PRO A 122 -17.98 -16.34 3.54
C PRO A 122 -17.36 -15.02 3.09
N GLY A 123 -16.03 -14.92 3.10
CA GLY A 123 -15.34 -13.67 2.75
C GLY A 123 -14.85 -12.83 3.92
N HIS A 124 -15.24 -13.23 5.13
CA HIS A 124 -14.83 -12.60 6.37
C HIS A 124 -14.05 -13.61 7.22
N GLU A 125 -13.22 -14.44 6.57
CA GLU A 125 -12.41 -15.44 7.27
C GLU A 125 -11.27 -14.81 8.09
N GLY A 126 -10.80 -13.61 7.71
CA GLY A 126 -9.68 -12.94 8.39
C GLY A 126 -8.31 -13.33 7.85
N TYR A 127 -8.26 -13.99 6.69
CA TYR A 127 -7.06 -14.34 5.93
C TYR A 127 -7.40 -14.49 4.44
N LEU A 128 -6.39 -14.53 3.56
CA LEU A 128 -6.62 -14.76 2.13
C LEU A 128 -7.13 -16.19 1.93
N ASN A 129 -8.39 -16.32 1.52
CA ASN A 129 -9.07 -17.60 1.48
C ASN A 129 -8.72 -18.42 0.21
N GLN A 130 -9.39 -19.57 0.06
CA GLN A 130 -9.20 -20.51 -1.06
C GLN A 130 -10.23 -20.32 -2.19
N ARG A 131 -11.16 -19.36 -2.08
CA ARG A 131 -12.11 -18.97 -3.15
C ARG A 131 -11.46 -18.07 -4.20
N VAL A 132 -10.17 -17.86 -4.09
CA VAL A 132 -9.35 -17.03 -4.99
C VAL A 132 -8.04 -17.75 -5.30
N VAL A 133 -7.39 -17.30 -6.37
CA VAL A 133 -6.02 -17.68 -6.71
C VAL A 133 -5.15 -16.42 -6.66
N ALA A 134 -4.03 -16.50 -5.94
CA ALA A 134 -3.13 -15.36 -5.81
C ALA A 134 -2.25 -15.22 -7.07
N LEU A 135 -1.91 -13.98 -7.43
CA LEU A 135 -1.00 -13.62 -8.50
C LEU A 135 0.35 -14.39 -8.45
N PRO A 136 1.04 -14.49 -7.30
CA PRO A 136 2.22 -15.35 -7.18
C PRO A 136 1.96 -16.83 -7.49
N GLU A 137 0.80 -17.41 -7.18
CA GLU A 137 0.45 -18.78 -7.58
C GLU A 137 0.42 -18.89 -9.12
N LEU A 138 -0.24 -17.94 -9.79
CA LEU A 138 -0.35 -17.88 -11.25
C LEU A 138 1.02 -17.67 -11.94
N LEU A 139 1.84 -16.79 -11.38
CA LEU A 139 3.17 -16.49 -11.93
C LEU A 139 4.15 -17.64 -11.73
N SER A 140 4.09 -18.32 -10.57
CA SER A 140 4.87 -19.53 -10.31
C SER A 140 4.51 -20.63 -11.31
N ASP A 141 3.22 -20.86 -11.57
CA ASP A 141 2.77 -21.82 -12.61
C ASP A 141 3.23 -21.40 -14.02
N GLY A 142 3.32 -20.10 -14.27
CA GLY A 142 3.88 -19.50 -15.48
C GLY A 142 5.41 -19.50 -15.57
N GLY A 143 6.12 -20.09 -14.60
CA GLY A 143 7.58 -20.25 -14.59
C GLY A 143 8.37 -19.04 -14.10
N TYR A 144 7.75 -18.11 -13.36
CA TYR A 144 8.46 -17.00 -12.72
C TYR A 144 9.15 -17.45 -11.43
N PHE A 145 10.28 -16.81 -11.11
CA PHE A 145 10.80 -16.79 -9.75
C PHE A 145 10.01 -15.78 -8.92
N THR A 146 9.26 -16.24 -7.91
CA THR A 146 8.43 -15.37 -7.05
C THR A 146 9.11 -15.17 -5.70
N CYS A 147 9.30 -13.92 -5.30
CA CYS A 147 9.86 -13.59 -3.99
C CYS A 147 9.16 -12.41 -3.32
N MET A 148 9.14 -12.41 -2.00
CA MET A 148 8.55 -11.36 -1.18
C MET A 148 9.49 -10.97 -0.04
N SER A 149 9.53 -9.67 0.28
CA SER A 149 10.08 -9.24 1.56
C SER A 149 9.30 -8.07 2.15
N GLY A 150 8.70 -8.25 3.33
CA GLY A 150 7.94 -7.21 4.03
C GLY A 150 6.63 -7.67 4.66
N LYS A 151 5.67 -6.75 4.85
CA LYS A 151 4.37 -6.99 5.47
C LYS A 151 3.45 -7.86 4.60
N TRP A 152 2.97 -8.97 5.16
CA TRP A 152 2.00 -9.87 4.55
C TRP A 152 0.58 -9.43 4.85
N HIS A 153 0.15 -9.51 6.12
CA HIS A 153 -1.19 -9.16 6.61
C HIS A 153 -2.34 -9.92 5.93
N LEU A 154 -2.07 -11.13 5.41
CA LEU A 154 -3.07 -11.96 4.71
C LEU A 154 -3.29 -13.33 5.39
N GLY A 155 -2.89 -13.47 6.65
CA GLY A 155 -3.06 -14.66 7.48
C GLY A 155 -1.84 -14.93 8.36
N LEU A 156 -2.08 -15.59 9.51
CA LEU A 156 -1.05 -15.81 10.53
C LEU A 156 -0.61 -17.28 10.63
N LYS A 157 -1.48 -18.22 10.25
CA LYS A 157 -1.20 -19.65 10.33
C LYS A 157 -0.28 -20.15 9.20
N PRO A 158 0.54 -21.19 9.41
CA PRO A 158 1.42 -21.82 8.42
C PRO A 158 0.80 -22.02 7.03
N GLU A 159 -0.44 -22.52 6.98
CA GLU A 159 -1.21 -22.73 5.74
C GLU A 159 -1.53 -21.43 4.96
N HIS A 160 -1.41 -20.28 5.61
CA HIS A 160 -1.66 -18.94 5.05
C HIS A 160 -0.37 -18.13 4.81
N HIS A 161 0.82 -18.70 5.08
CA HIS A 161 2.09 -18.02 4.84
C HIS A 161 2.29 -17.71 3.35
N PRO A 162 3.11 -16.70 3.00
CA PRO A 162 3.35 -16.33 1.60
C PRO A 162 3.78 -17.50 0.71
N ILE A 163 4.60 -18.42 1.22
CA ILE A 163 5.07 -19.59 0.47
C ILE A 163 3.95 -20.56 0.08
N GLN A 164 2.88 -20.66 0.89
CA GLN A 164 1.70 -21.46 0.57
C GLN A 164 0.84 -20.79 -0.50
N ARG A 165 1.07 -19.49 -0.74
CA ARG A 165 0.37 -18.64 -1.70
C ARG A 165 1.25 -18.28 -2.89
N GLY A 166 2.19 -19.15 -3.25
CA GLY A 166 2.89 -19.09 -4.53
C GLY A 166 4.20 -18.31 -4.52
N PHE A 167 4.66 -17.78 -3.38
CA PHE A 167 6.02 -17.26 -3.27
C PHE A 167 7.02 -18.40 -3.10
N LYS A 168 8.11 -18.40 -3.87
CA LYS A 168 9.18 -19.38 -3.71
C LYS A 168 10.10 -19.05 -2.54
N LYS A 169 10.33 -17.76 -2.31
CA LYS A 169 11.12 -17.22 -1.20
C LYS A 169 10.36 -16.10 -0.52
N SER A 170 10.31 -16.07 0.80
CA SER A 170 9.69 -14.95 1.51
C SER A 170 10.32 -14.66 2.85
N PHE A 171 10.52 -13.38 3.16
CA PHE A 171 10.77 -12.87 4.50
C PHE A 171 9.61 -11.95 4.88
N ALA A 172 8.71 -12.39 5.75
CA ALA A 172 7.43 -11.71 5.92
C ALA A 172 7.12 -11.38 7.38
N LEU A 173 6.70 -10.13 7.62
CA LEU A 173 5.94 -9.76 8.82
C LEU A 173 4.49 -10.20 8.60
N LEU A 174 3.99 -11.15 9.40
CA LEU A 174 2.63 -11.66 9.24
C LEU A 174 1.51 -10.69 9.68
N PRO A 175 1.57 -10.04 10.86
CA PRO A 175 0.49 -9.17 11.33
C PRO A 175 0.43 -7.82 10.59
N GLY A 176 -0.60 -7.04 10.92
CA GLY A 176 -0.82 -5.72 10.33
C GLY A 176 0.17 -4.64 10.73
N CYS A 177 0.86 -4.80 11.85
CA CYS A 177 1.87 -3.85 12.32
C CYS A 177 2.77 -4.54 13.35
N ALA A 178 3.91 -3.92 13.62
CA ALA A 178 4.87 -4.37 14.62
C ALA A 178 5.82 -3.21 14.97
N ASN A 179 6.60 -3.37 16.04
CA ASN A 179 7.72 -2.48 16.29
C ASN A 179 8.76 -2.57 15.16
N HIS A 180 9.15 -1.43 14.59
CA HIS A 180 10.08 -1.38 13.44
C HIS A 180 11.51 -1.79 13.79
N TYR A 181 11.87 -1.73 15.08
CA TYR A 181 13.15 -2.17 15.62
C TYR A 181 13.08 -3.55 16.28
N ALA A 182 11.96 -4.26 16.13
CA ALA A 182 11.68 -5.52 16.84
C ALA A 182 11.83 -5.41 18.38
N TYR A 183 11.65 -4.20 18.91
CA TYR A 183 11.58 -3.99 20.35
C TYR A 183 10.24 -4.52 20.86
N GLU A 184 10.25 -5.77 21.32
CA GLU A 184 9.07 -6.41 21.89
C GLU A 184 8.61 -5.65 23.15
N PRO A 185 7.28 -5.53 23.39
CA PRO A 185 6.77 -4.79 24.53
C PRO A 185 7.36 -5.31 25.83
N GLN A 186 7.90 -4.39 26.64
CA GLN A 186 8.44 -4.72 27.94
C GLN A 186 7.28 -4.78 28.94
N TYR A 187 7.00 -5.96 29.50
CA TYR A 187 6.07 -6.09 30.62
C TYR A 187 6.89 -6.14 31.90
N MET A 188 6.91 -5.04 32.67
CA MET A 188 7.65 -5.00 33.96
C MET A 188 7.24 -6.13 34.91
N ASP A 189 5.97 -6.51 34.86
CA ASP A 189 5.51 -7.77 35.41
C ASP A 189 5.32 -8.75 34.24
N PRO A 190 6.20 -9.75 34.08
CA PRO A 190 6.09 -10.72 33.00
C PRO A 190 4.80 -11.55 33.09
N THR A 191 4.09 -11.50 34.22
CA THR A 191 2.79 -12.15 34.43
C THR A 191 1.58 -11.39 33.89
N THR A 192 1.76 -10.15 33.42
CA THR A 192 0.67 -9.33 32.85
C THR A 192 0.35 -9.74 31.41
N GLU A 193 -0.90 -10.15 31.16
CA GLU A 193 -1.38 -10.35 29.79
C GLU A 193 -1.51 -9.00 29.03
N PRO A 194 -1.18 -8.93 27.73
CA PRO A 194 -1.39 -7.74 26.92
C PRO A 194 -2.88 -7.49 26.74
N GLY A 195 -3.28 -6.23 26.65
CA GLY A 195 -4.58 -5.90 26.07
C GLY A 195 -4.65 -6.36 24.61
N LYS A 196 -5.86 -6.65 24.10
CA LYS A 196 -6.08 -7.15 22.73
C LYS A 196 -5.36 -6.34 21.65
N PHE A 197 -5.29 -5.02 21.79
CA PHE A 197 -4.57 -4.14 20.87
C PHE A 197 -3.09 -4.57 20.71
N PHE A 198 -2.40 -4.84 21.82
CA PHE A 198 -0.98 -5.20 21.83
C PHE A 198 -0.71 -6.70 21.57
N GLU A 199 -1.73 -7.53 21.35
CA GLU A 199 -1.53 -8.92 20.95
C GLU A 199 -0.81 -9.03 19.62
N THR A 200 -1.16 -8.15 18.66
CA THR A 200 -0.56 -8.12 17.33
C THR A 200 0.08 -6.77 16.98
N ALA A 201 -0.30 -5.66 17.63
CA ALA A 201 0.14 -4.32 17.23
C ALA A 201 1.64 -4.02 17.39
N THR A 202 2.33 -4.80 18.22
CA THR A 202 3.74 -4.56 18.59
C THR A 202 4.66 -5.70 18.24
N ARG A 203 4.12 -6.89 18.01
CA ARG A 203 4.91 -8.13 17.92
C ARG A 203 5.55 -8.26 16.55
N ALA A 204 6.87 -8.44 16.52
CA ALA A 204 7.60 -8.63 15.29
C ALA A 204 7.53 -10.11 14.84
N LEU A 205 6.32 -10.66 14.66
CA LEU A 205 6.11 -12.03 14.17
C LEU A 205 6.54 -12.14 12.71
N HIS A 206 7.79 -12.53 12.50
CA HIS A 206 8.38 -12.72 11.18
C HIS A 206 8.55 -14.20 10.85
N VAL A 207 8.40 -14.51 9.57
CA VAL A 207 8.67 -15.82 9.00
C VAL A 207 9.64 -15.70 7.84
N GLU A 208 10.53 -16.66 7.73
CA GLU A 208 11.36 -16.86 6.54
C GLU A 208 11.02 -18.22 5.92
N ASP A 209 10.32 -18.19 4.80
CA ASP A 209 9.67 -19.34 4.18
C ASP A 209 8.72 -20.06 5.18
N GLU A 210 8.98 -21.34 5.50
CA GLU A 210 8.21 -22.12 6.49
C GLU A 210 8.58 -21.78 7.94
N ARG A 211 9.70 -21.08 8.15
CA ARG A 211 10.34 -20.93 9.45
C ARG A 211 9.86 -19.69 10.18
N VAL A 212 9.26 -19.87 11.36
CA VAL A 212 9.01 -18.77 12.30
C VAL A 212 10.32 -18.32 12.92
N LEU A 213 10.62 -17.03 12.84
CA LEU A 213 11.79 -16.42 13.45
C LEU A 213 11.44 -15.97 14.86
N GLY A 214 12.13 -16.51 15.87
CA GLY A 214 11.90 -16.08 17.25
C GLY A 214 12.87 -15.01 17.74
N ARG A 215 13.86 -14.62 16.93
CA ARG A 215 14.68 -13.42 17.16
C ARG A 215 15.11 -12.82 15.84
N LEU A 216 15.03 -11.50 15.75
CA LEU A 216 15.58 -10.71 14.64
C LEU A 216 16.96 -10.17 15.01
N PRO A 217 17.79 -9.77 14.02
CA PRO A 217 19.09 -9.15 14.27
C PRO A 217 19.00 -7.95 15.23
N ASP A 218 20.04 -7.72 16.03
CA ASP A 218 20.05 -6.63 17.02
C ASP A 218 20.02 -5.24 16.37
N ASP A 219 20.45 -5.14 15.12
CA ASP A 219 20.42 -3.95 14.28
C ASP A 219 19.22 -3.91 13.33
N PHE A 220 18.20 -4.74 13.56
CA PHE A 220 17.00 -4.79 12.72
C PHE A 220 16.29 -3.43 12.68
N TYR A 221 16.07 -2.93 11.46
CA TYR A 221 15.08 -1.91 11.15
C TYR A 221 14.26 -2.38 9.96
N SER A 222 12.93 -2.33 10.05
CA SER A 222 12.04 -3.03 9.12
C SER A 222 12.31 -2.72 7.65
N SER A 223 12.34 -1.44 7.26
CA SER A 223 12.55 -1.04 5.85
C SER A 223 13.90 -1.47 5.30
N ASP A 224 14.95 -1.46 6.13
CA ASP A 224 16.29 -1.89 5.74
C ASP A 224 16.33 -3.40 5.53
N ALA A 225 15.80 -4.15 6.49
CA ALA A 225 15.76 -5.60 6.46
C ALA A 225 14.95 -6.11 5.26
N TYR A 226 13.85 -5.44 4.91
CA TYR A 226 13.02 -5.83 3.76
C TYR A 226 13.74 -5.64 2.43
N ALA A 227 14.43 -4.51 2.23
CA ALA A 227 15.24 -4.31 1.02
C ALA A 227 16.43 -5.28 0.95
N ASP A 228 17.13 -5.50 2.07
CA ASP A 228 18.26 -6.42 2.16
C ASP A 228 17.87 -7.85 1.78
N LYS A 229 16.77 -8.34 2.36
CA LYS A 229 16.27 -9.69 2.09
C LYS A 229 15.79 -9.85 0.65
N LEU A 230 15.09 -8.87 0.10
CA LEU A 230 14.65 -8.93 -1.31
C LEU A 230 15.86 -8.97 -2.26
N MET A 231 16.84 -8.08 -2.08
CA MET A 231 18.07 -8.08 -2.89
C MET A 231 18.82 -9.40 -2.75
N SER A 232 18.95 -9.92 -1.53
CA SER A 232 19.57 -11.21 -1.25
C SER A 232 18.88 -12.37 -1.97
N TYR A 233 17.55 -12.39 -2.02
CA TYR A 233 16.81 -13.41 -2.78
C TYR A 233 17.05 -13.31 -4.28
N LEU A 234 17.10 -12.09 -4.83
CA LEU A 234 17.37 -11.88 -6.26
C LEU A 234 18.81 -12.22 -6.64
N GLU A 235 19.78 -11.93 -5.78
CA GLU A 235 21.21 -12.19 -5.98
C GLU A 235 21.54 -13.68 -5.92
N ASN A 236 20.98 -14.37 -4.92
CA ASN A 236 21.23 -15.77 -4.62
C ASN A 236 20.37 -16.76 -5.45
N ARG A 237 19.62 -16.27 -6.45
CA ARG A 237 19.02 -17.12 -7.48
C ARG A 237 20.09 -18.02 -8.11
N THR A 238 19.77 -19.31 -8.23
CA THR A 238 20.56 -20.28 -9.00
C THR A 238 20.69 -19.84 -10.46
N SER A 239 21.65 -20.40 -11.21
CA SER A 239 21.80 -20.10 -12.64
C SER A 239 20.50 -20.34 -13.43
N GLU A 240 19.78 -21.43 -13.14
CA GLU A 240 18.49 -21.75 -13.78
C GLU A 240 17.39 -20.73 -13.43
N GLU A 241 17.39 -20.19 -12.21
CA GLU A 241 16.43 -19.16 -11.79
C GLU A 241 16.77 -17.77 -12.34
N LYS A 242 18.04 -17.50 -12.64
CA LYS A 242 18.49 -16.27 -13.32
C LYS A 242 18.06 -16.25 -14.79
N ASP A 243 17.84 -17.42 -15.40
CA ASP A 243 17.27 -17.53 -16.76
C ASP A 243 15.75 -17.29 -16.79
N LYS A 244 15.08 -17.25 -15.64
CA LYS A 244 13.63 -17.02 -15.50
C LYS A 244 13.35 -15.57 -15.11
N PRO A 245 12.23 -14.97 -15.60
CA PRO A 245 11.80 -13.67 -15.11
C PRO A 245 11.37 -13.78 -13.64
N PHE A 246 11.41 -12.66 -12.91
CA PHE A 246 11.00 -12.63 -11.50
C PHE A 246 9.76 -11.78 -11.24
N PHE A 247 9.06 -12.13 -10.16
CA PHE A 247 8.07 -11.31 -9.49
C PHE A 247 8.57 -11.04 -8.07
N ALA A 248 8.90 -9.78 -7.80
CA ALA A 248 9.40 -9.30 -6.53
C ALA A 248 8.32 -8.40 -5.89
N TYR A 249 7.86 -8.79 -4.72
CA TYR A 249 6.90 -8.02 -3.93
C TYR A 249 7.60 -7.43 -2.70
N LEU A 250 7.63 -6.10 -2.62
CA LEU A 250 8.28 -5.32 -1.55
C LEU A 250 7.24 -4.49 -0.78
N PRO A 251 6.40 -5.13 0.04
CA PRO A 251 5.46 -4.42 0.90
C PRO A 251 6.15 -3.91 2.17
N PHE A 252 6.54 -2.65 2.20
CA PHE A 252 7.01 -2.04 3.43
C PHE A 252 5.93 -2.07 4.52
N SER A 253 6.38 -1.98 5.78
CA SER A 253 5.52 -1.62 6.91
C SER A 253 5.59 -0.13 7.24
N ALA A 254 6.50 0.62 6.60
CA ALA A 254 6.58 2.07 6.75
C ALA A 254 5.62 2.76 5.75
N PRO A 255 5.10 3.96 6.09
CA PRO A 255 5.30 4.71 7.33
C PRO A 255 4.24 4.45 8.45
N HIS A 256 3.66 3.26 8.52
CA HIS A 256 2.67 2.87 9.54
C HIS A 256 3.22 3.03 10.98
N TRP A 257 2.33 3.23 11.96
CA TRP A 257 2.71 3.29 13.37
C TRP A 257 3.14 1.91 13.93
N PRO A 258 3.91 1.86 15.03
CA PRO A 258 4.46 2.99 15.78
C PRO A 258 5.50 3.77 14.98
N LEU A 259 5.40 5.10 14.96
CA LEU A 259 6.29 5.93 14.16
C LEU A 259 7.72 5.86 14.71
N GLN A 260 8.62 5.25 13.93
CA GLN A 260 9.97 4.88 14.33
C GLN A 260 10.91 4.90 13.12
N ALA A 261 12.01 5.64 13.20
CA ALA A 261 13.00 5.72 12.13
C ALA A 261 14.39 6.08 12.67
N PRO A 262 15.49 5.74 11.96
CA PRO A 262 16.85 6.08 12.38
C PRO A 262 17.02 7.57 12.65
N LYS A 263 17.70 7.90 13.74
CA LYS A 263 17.76 9.27 14.29
C LYS A 263 18.30 10.27 13.26
N GLU A 264 19.32 9.87 12.53
CA GLU A 264 19.99 10.66 11.51
C GLU A 264 19.09 11.05 10.34
N VAL A 265 18.06 10.25 10.04
CA VAL A 265 17.10 10.55 8.98
C VAL A 265 16.02 11.49 9.51
N CYS A 266 15.54 11.27 10.74
CA CYS A 266 14.56 12.14 11.37
C CYS A 266 15.09 13.55 11.65
N ASP A 267 16.35 13.67 12.08
CA ASP A 267 16.93 14.97 12.47
C ASP A 267 17.07 15.95 11.28
N LYS A 268 16.99 15.49 10.03
CA LYS A 268 16.90 16.36 8.83
C LYS A 268 15.67 17.26 8.87
N TYR A 269 14.57 16.79 9.46
CA TYR A 269 13.27 17.45 9.46
C TYR A 269 13.02 18.29 10.72
N ARG A 270 13.99 18.35 11.64
CA ARG A 270 13.83 19.02 12.93
C ARG A 270 13.39 20.48 12.77
N GLY A 271 12.25 20.83 13.36
CA GLY A 271 11.64 22.16 13.34
C GLY A 271 10.89 22.52 12.06
N PHE A 272 10.88 21.65 11.04
CA PHE A 272 10.18 21.92 9.78
C PHE A 272 8.66 22.00 9.97
N TYR A 273 8.14 21.23 10.91
CA TYR A 273 6.70 21.05 11.15
C TYR A 273 6.17 21.87 12.34
N ASP A 274 6.89 22.88 12.80
CA ASP A 274 6.51 23.70 13.97
C ASP A 274 5.27 24.59 13.69
N ASP A 275 5.02 24.93 12.42
CA ASP A 275 3.86 25.71 11.98
C ASP A 275 2.55 24.89 11.90
N GLY A 276 2.65 23.57 12.08
CA GLY A 276 1.51 22.68 12.29
C GLY A 276 0.85 22.13 11.01
N PRO A 277 -0.13 21.23 11.19
CA PRO A 277 -0.69 20.44 10.09
C PRO A 277 -1.51 21.25 9.09
N GLU A 278 -2.14 22.36 9.50
CA GLU A 278 -2.88 23.20 8.56
C GLU A 278 -1.93 23.99 7.65
N ALA A 279 -0.79 24.47 8.17
CA ALA A 279 0.23 25.11 7.35
C ALA A 279 0.80 24.12 6.32
N LEU A 280 1.06 22.87 6.75
CA LEU A 280 1.45 21.80 5.85
C LEU A 280 0.38 21.51 4.78
N ARG A 281 -0.88 21.37 5.17
CA ARG A 281 -2.01 21.14 4.26
C ARG A 281 -2.09 22.19 3.16
N GLN A 282 -1.91 23.47 3.51
CA GLN A 282 -1.91 24.56 2.54
C GLN A 282 -0.69 24.50 1.59
N LYS A 283 0.51 24.18 2.11
CA LYS A 283 1.71 23.99 1.27
C LYS A 283 1.50 22.87 0.25
N ARG A 284 0.98 21.72 0.68
CA ARG A 284 0.74 20.55 -0.18
C ARG A 284 -0.37 20.78 -1.21
N LEU A 285 -1.48 21.41 -0.81
CA LEU A 285 -2.53 21.82 -1.76
C LEU A 285 -2.01 22.80 -2.82
N ALA A 286 -1.22 23.79 -2.43
CA ALA A 286 -0.61 24.72 -3.37
C ALA A 286 0.30 23.98 -4.36
N ARG A 287 1.12 23.05 -3.86
CA ARG A 287 2.04 22.28 -4.71
C ARG A 287 1.33 21.31 -5.66
N LEU A 288 0.27 20.63 -5.21
CA LEU A 288 -0.56 19.78 -6.06
C LEU A 288 -1.20 20.57 -7.22
N LYS A 289 -1.64 21.80 -6.96
CA LYS A 289 -2.16 22.73 -8.00
C LYS A 289 -1.06 23.12 -8.99
N GLU A 290 0.13 23.47 -8.50
CA GLU A 290 1.28 23.79 -9.37
C GLU A 290 1.69 22.62 -10.27
N LEU A 291 1.58 21.38 -9.78
CA LEU A 291 1.88 20.17 -10.54
C LEU A 291 0.77 19.79 -11.54
N GLY A 292 -0.38 20.48 -11.52
CA GLY A 292 -1.53 20.15 -12.37
C GLY A 292 -2.24 18.85 -11.96
N MET A 293 -2.04 18.37 -10.73
CA MET A 293 -2.68 17.17 -10.21
C MET A 293 -4.06 17.43 -9.61
N VAL A 294 -4.33 18.68 -9.25
CA VAL A 294 -5.57 19.13 -8.63
C VAL A 294 -5.97 20.46 -9.26
N ASP A 295 -7.26 20.64 -9.54
CA ASP A 295 -7.78 21.86 -10.13
C ASP A 295 -7.48 23.09 -9.24
N PRO A 296 -7.03 24.23 -9.81
CA PRO A 296 -6.77 25.45 -9.04
C PRO A 296 -7.97 25.93 -8.20
N GLY A 297 -9.19 25.72 -8.68
CA GLY A 297 -10.46 26.06 -8.05
C GLY A 297 -11.07 24.96 -7.16
N VAL A 298 -10.35 23.86 -6.90
CA VAL A 298 -10.85 22.78 -6.04
C VAL A 298 -11.33 23.31 -4.68
N ASN A 299 -12.45 22.79 -4.20
CA ASN A 299 -12.94 23.00 -2.85
C ASN A 299 -12.46 21.85 -1.94
N PRO A 300 -11.39 22.01 -1.14
CA PRO A 300 -10.90 20.93 -0.31
C PRO A 300 -11.86 20.66 0.86
N HIS A 301 -12.07 19.38 1.19
CA HIS A 301 -12.90 19.02 2.34
C HIS A 301 -12.36 19.68 3.62
N PRO A 302 -13.24 20.21 4.50
CA PRO A 302 -12.84 20.73 5.80
C PRO A 302 -12.13 19.65 6.66
N VAL A 303 -11.18 20.06 7.49
CA VAL A 303 -10.51 19.12 8.41
C VAL A 303 -11.51 18.70 9.49
N VAL A 304 -11.73 17.38 9.64
CA VAL A 304 -12.61 16.82 10.68
C VAL A 304 -11.77 16.27 11.82
N ILE A 305 -11.95 16.82 13.02
CA ILE A 305 -11.30 16.35 14.25
C ILE A 305 -12.28 15.58 15.13
N ILE A 306 -11.84 15.07 16.28
CA ILE A 306 -12.73 14.44 17.26
C ILE A 306 -13.22 15.54 18.21
N ASP A 307 -14.51 15.50 18.56
CA ASP A 307 -15.16 16.47 19.44
C ASP A 307 -14.37 16.66 20.76
N GLY A 308 -14.21 17.92 21.18
CA GLY A 308 -13.58 18.30 22.44
C GLY A 308 -12.08 18.65 22.39
N LYS A 309 -11.40 18.48 21.24
CA LYS A 309 -10.02 18.99 21.05
C LYS A 309 -10.04 20.41 20.46
N PRO A 310 -9.09 21.31 20.83
CA PRO A 310 -9.00 22.64 20.23
C PRO A 310 -8.88 22.56 18.71
N GLU A 311 -9.63 23.38 17.98
CA GLU A 311 -9.66 23.39 16.51
C GLU A 311 -8.37 23.94 15.91
N ASN A 312 -7.79 25.00 16.51
CA ASN A 312 -6.56 25.61 16.00
C ASN A 312 -5.33 24.96 16.61
N TRP A 313 -4.29 24.78 15.79
CA TRP A 313 -3.00 24.27 16.22
C TRP A 313 -2.40 25.10 17.37
N ASN A 314 -2.49 26.42 17.28
CA ASN A 314 -1.91 27.36 18.25
C ASN A 314 -2.63 27.35 19.61
N ASP A 315 -3.82 26.76 19.70
CA ASP A 315 -4.58 26.64 20.95
C ASP A 315 -4.17 25.39 21.75
N LEU A 316 -3.40 24.47 21.16
CA LEU A 316 -2.86 23.30 21.86
C LEU A 316 -1.72 23.71 22.82
N PRO A 317 -1.54 23.03 23.96
CA PRO A 317 -0.37 23.20 24.83
C PRO A 317 0.96 23.05 24.07
N GLU A 318 1.98 23.82 24.47
CA GLU A 318 3.26 23.87 23.75
C GLU A 318 3.99 22.52 23.69
N ASP A 319 3.96 21.77 24.79
CA ASP A 319 4.51 20.42 24.91
C ASP A 319 3.81 19.43 23.96
N ILE A 320 2.48 19.52 23.85
CA ILE A 320 1.69 18.72 22.91
C ILE A 320 2.02 19.08 21.45
N ARG A 321 2.16 20.37 21.14
CA ARG A 321 2.57 20.81 19.78
C ARG A 321 3.95 20.27 19.44
N LYS A 322 4.93 20.42 20.33
CA LYS A 322 6.30 19.92 20.14
C LYS A 322 6.34 18.41 19.92
N ALA A 323 5.62 17.64 20.74
CA ALA A 323 5.54 16.19 20.59
C ALA A 323 4.86 15.78 19.27
N SER A 324 3.81 16.51 18.86
CA SER A 324 3.09 16.23 17.61
C SER A 324 3.90 16.62 16.36
N SER A 325 4.62 17.76 16.36
CA SER A 325 5.58 18.11 15.30
C SER A 325 6.70 17.08 15.23
N ARG A 326 7.24 16.66 16.37
CA ARG A 326 8.24 15.59 16.43
C ARG A 326 7.70 14.29 15.81
N ALA A 327 6.46 13.89 16.08
CA ALA A 327 5.87 12.72 15.45
C ALA A 327 5.84 12.83 13.91
N MET A 328 5.54 14.02 13.36
CA MET A 328 5.60 14.28 11.92
C MET A 328 7.04 14.26 11.37
N GLU A 329 8.03 14.74 12.11
CA GLU A 329 9.46 14.62 11.75
C GLU A 329 9.90 13.15 11.67
N ILE A 330 9.41 12.30 12.58
CA ILE A 330 9.69 10.87 12.53
C ILE A 330 9.00 10.24 11.33
N TYR A 331 7.73 10.57 11.07
CA TYR A 331 7.00 10.11 9.88
C TYR A 331 7.76 10.46 8.59
N ALA A 332 8.21 11.70 8.44
CA ALA A 332 9.03 12.13 7.31
C ALA A 332 10.33 11.32 7.20
N GLY A 333 10.99 11.07 8.33
CA GLY A 333 12.18 10.21 8.38
C GLY A 333 11.92 8.75 7.99
N MET A 334 10.73 8.20 8.28
CA MET A 334 10.33 6.85 7.84
C MET A 334 10.14 6.79 6.32
N VAL A 335 9.49 7.80 5.74
CA VAL A 335 9.26 7.90 4.29
C VAL A 335 10.59 8.09 3.53
N ASP A 336 11.46 8.97 4.02
CA ASP A 336 12.83 9.17 3.50
C ASP A 336 13.64 7.85 3.54
N ARG A 337 13.63 7.14 4.66
CA ARG A 337 14.35 5.86 4.78
C ARG A 337 13.75 4.75 3.92
N MET A 338 12.43 4.74 3.71
CA MET A 338 11.77 3.85 2.76
C MET A 338 12.23 4.15 1.33
N ASP A 339 12.22 5.42 0.92
CA ASP A 339 12.69 5.85 -0.41
C ASP A 339 14.15 5.46 -0.65
N TRP A 340 15.03 5.67 0.34
CA TRP A 340 16.43 5.24 0.25
C TRP A 340 16.56 3.74 -0.03
N ASN A 341 15.75 2.91 0.64
CA ASN A 341 15.73 1.46 0.43
C ASN A 341 15.15 1.06 -0.93
N ILE A 342 14.14 1.78 -1.43
CA ILE A 342 13.64 1.63 -2.80
C ILE A 342 14.78 1.90 -3.79
N GLY A 343 15.54 2.98 -3.57
CA GLY A 343 16.73 3.32 -4.36
C GLY A 343 17.75 2.19 -4.44
N ARG A 344 18.05 1.53 -3.30
CA ARG A 344 18.98 0.39 -3.26
C ARG A 344 18.53 -0.78 -4.14
N VAL A 345 17.25 -1.14 -4.06
CA VAL A 345 16.68 -2.23 -4.87
C VAL A 345 16.71 -1.88 -6.35
N VAL A 346 16.30 -0.66 -6.70
CA VAL A 346 16.32 -0.17 -8.09
C VAL A 346 17.76 -0.13 -8.64
N ASP A 347 18.72 0.34 -7.86
CA ASP A 347 20.13 0.38 -8.25
C ASP A 347 20.73 -1.02 -8.41
N TYR A 348 20.31 -1.98 -7.58
CA TYR A 348 20.66 -3.39 -7.78
C TYR A 348 20.14 -3.90 -9.13
N LEU A 349 18.89 -3.61 -9.49
CA LEU A 349 18.33 -3.99 -10.81
C LEU A 349 19.08 -3.31 -11.96
N ARG A 350 19.51 -2.06 -11.80
CA ARG A 350 20.32 -1.35 -12.80
C ARG A 350 21.70 -2.01 -12.96
N LYS A 351 22.38 -2.29 -11.85
CA LYS A 351 23.70 -2.95 -11.83
C LYS A 351 23.69 -4.35 -12.43
N THR A 352 22.58 -5.07 -12.28
CA THR A 352 22.39 -6.42 -12.84
C THR A 352 21.83 -6.43 -14.25
N GLY A 353 21.48 -5.26 -14.82
CA GLY A 353 20.93 -5.14 -16.16
C GLY A 353 19.47 -5.60 -16.30
N GLU A 354 18.77 -5.81 -15.19
CA GLU A 354 17.37 -6.26 -15.15
C GLU A 354 16.37 -5.10 -15.16
N TYR A 355 16.82 -3.89 -14.80
CA TYR A 355 15.95 -2.72 -14.62
C TYR A 355 15.12 -2.39 -15.87
N ASP A 356 15.73 -2.34 -17.04
CA ASP A 356 15.04 -1.93 -18.27
C ASP A 356 13.89 -2.89 -18.64
N ASN A 357 14.03 -4.18 -18.32
CA ASN A 357 13.02 -5.22 -18.53
C ASN A 357 12.02 -5.36 -17.35
N THR A 358 12.11 -4.51 -16.32
CA THR A 358 11.27 -4.60 -15.13
C THR A 358 10.11 -3.61 -15.18
N PHE A 359 8.90 -4.11 -14.97
CA PHE A 359 7.75 -3.30 -14.60
C PHE A 359 7.86 -2.94 -13.12
N VAL A 360 8.00 -1.66 -12.82
CA VAL A 360 8.08 -1.16 -11.45
C VAL A 360 6.79 -0.42 -11.12
N LEU A 361 6.18 -0.78 -10.01
CA LEU A 361 5.00 -0.11 -9.47
C LEU A 361 5.27 0.28 -8.03
N PHE A 362 4.97 1.53 -7.69
CA PHE A 362 4.96 2.04 -6.33
C PHE A 362 3.57 2.58 -6.00
N MET A 363 3.01 2.14 -4.87
CA MET A 363 1.70 2.60 -4.38
C MET A 363 1.68 2.68 -2.85
N SER A 364 0.72 3.41 -2.29
CA SER A 364 0.25 3.17 -0.91
C SER A 364 -0.87 2.13 -0.91
N ASP A 365 -1.08 1.42 0.20
CA ASP A 365 -2.17 0.44 0.31
C ASP A 365 -3.50 1.03 0.80
N ASN A 366 -3.51 2.24 1.34
CA ASN A 366 -4.70 2.97 1.75
C ASN A 366 -4.36 4.47 1.98
N GLY A 367 -5.35 5.29 2.30
CA GLY A 367 -5.15 6.69 2.65
C GLY A 367 -4.27 6.89 3.89
N ALA A 368 -3.89 8.14 4.16
CA ALA A 368 -3.06 8.46 5.33
C ALA A 368 -3.73 8.01 6.66
N GLU A 369 -2.97 7.68 7.71
CA GLU A 369 -3.50 7.09 8.94
C GLU A 369 -3.93 8.14 9.99
N GLY A 370 -5.20 8.57 9.93
CA GLY A 370 -5.74 9.56 10.86
C GLY A 370 -6.25 9.01 12.20
N ALA A 371 -6.01 7.74 12.54
CA ALA A 371 -6.43 7.17 13.81
C ALA A 371 -5.94 7.99 15.01
N SER A 372 -6.79 8.06 16.03
CA SER A 372 -6.52 8.70 17.30
C SER A 372 -6.96 7.71 18.39
N TYR A 373 -6.15 6.68 18.62
CA TYR A 373 -6.50 5.59 19.54
C TYR A 373 -6.74 6.08 20.97
N GLU A 374 -6.09 7.17 21.37
CA GLU A 374 -6.29 7.83 22.66
C GLU A 374 -7.71 8.40 22.82
N ALA A 375 -8.43 8.62 21.71
CA ALA A 375 -9.77 9.19 21.72
C ALA A 375 -10.88 8.12 21.56
N GLN A 376 -10.53 6.84 21.52
CA GLN A 376 -11.51 5.74 21.44
C GLN A 376 -12.13 5.48 22.82
N PRO A 377 -13.48 5.57 22.98
CA PRO A 377 -14.13 5.32 24.26
C PRO A 377 -13.79 3.94 24.81
N ILE A 378 -13.54 3.84 26.12
CA ILE A 378 -13.27 2.60 26.89
C ILE A 378 -11.91 1.95 26.56
N VAL A 379 -11.54 1.80 25.29
CA VAL A 379 -10.30 1.12 24.87
C VAL A 379 -9.10 2.06 24.94
N GLY A 380 -9.28 3.36 24.66
CA GLY A 380 -8.21 4.36 24.64
C GLY A 380 -7.43 4.46 25.95
N ASP A 381 -8.13 4.53 27.09
CA ASP A 381 -7.50 4.61 28.42
C ASP A 381 -6.58 3.41 28.70
N SER A 382 -7.01 2.20 28.28
CA SER A 382 -6.21 0.98 28.45
C SER A 382 -4.97 0.96 27.57
N ILE A 383 -5.06 1.50 26.34
CA ILE A 383 -3.93 1.63 25.42
C ILE A 383 -2.95 2.64 25.99
N MET A 384 -3.41 3.82 26.39
CA MET A 384 -2.55 4.89 26.90
C MET A 384 -1.89 4.51 28.22
N ALA A 385 -2.59 3.87 29.15
CA ALA A 385 -1.99 3.38 30.40
C ALA A 385 -0.87 2.35 30.14
N HIS A 386 -1.01 1.51 29.10
CA HIS A 386 0.06 0.59 28.71
C HIS A 386 1.25 1.34 28.11
N VAL A 387 0.99 2.30 27.20
CA VAL A 387 2.04 3.13 26.58
C VAL A 387 2.82 3.91 27.65
N GLU A 388 2.13 4.61 28.55
CA GLU A 388 2.75 5.40 29.63
C GLU A 388 3.58 4.54 30.59
N LYS A 389 3.18 3.29 30.81
CA LYS A 389 3.88 2.40 31.74
C LYS A 389 5.13 1.76 31.15
N TYR A 390 5.15 1.50 29.84
CA TYR A 390 6.14 0.61 29.22
C TYR A 390 6.95 1.23 28.07
N TYR A 391 6.59 2.42 27.62
CA TYR A 391 7.28 3.12 26.52
C TYR A 391 7.76 4.49 26.98
N ASP A 392 8.82 4.99 26.34
CA ASP A 392 9.35 6.33 26.56
C ASP A 392 8.97 7.22 25.38
N ASN A 393 7.94 8.03 25.59
CA ASN A 393 7.48 9.04 24.63
C ASN A 393 7.96 10.46 25.01
N SER A 394 9.06 10.58 25.77
CA SER A 394 9.70 11.89 25.97
C SER A 394 10.15 12.48 24.63
N LEU A 395 10.12 13.82 24.52
CA LEU A 395 10.29 14.51 23.24
C LEU A 395 11.55 14.11 22.45
N GLU A 396 12.68 13.88 23.12
CA GLU A 396 13.92 13.46 22.45
C GLU A 396 13.99 11.96 22.13
N ASN A 397 13.11 11.14 22.74
CA ASN A 397 13.03 9.69 22.50
C ASN A 397 11.96 9.28 21.47
N ILE A 398 11.00 10.15 21.15
CA ILE A 398 10.01 9.88 20.09
C ILE A 398 10.73 9.46 18.79
N GLY A 399 10.34 8.31 18.24
CA GLY A 399 10.92 7.70 17.04
C GLY A 399 11.99 6.63 17.30
N ARG A 400 12.39 6.39 18.55
CA ARG A 400 13.27 5.28 18.92
C ARG A 400 12.46 3.98 19.12
N GLY A 401 13.15 2.83 19.15
CA GLY A 401 12.51 1.51 19.26
C GLY A 401 11.64 1.32 20.51
N ASN A 402 11.92 2.01 21.61
CA ASN A 402 11.11 1.97 22.84
C ASN A 402 10.09 3.12 22.95
N SER A 403 9.81 3.84 21.86
CA SER A 403 8.70 4.81 21.77
C SER A 403 7.52 4.22 21.01
N PHE A 404 6.30 4.69 21.28
CA PHE A 404 5.09 4.23 20.60
C PHE A 404 4.14 5.41 20.39
N VAL A 405 4.15 5.97 19.18
CA VAL A 405 3.31 7.13 18.81
C VAL A 405 2.69 6.96 17.42
N TRP A 406 1.64 7.72 17.18
CA TRP A 406 1.00 7.97 15.88
C TRP A 406 0.80 9.49 15.73
N TYR A 407 0.65 10.00 14.50
CA TYR A 407 0.55 11.46 14.29
C TYR A 407 -0.88 12.03 14.41
N GLY A 408 -1.93 11.20 14.36
CA GLY A 408 -3.33 11.64 14.43
C GLY A 408 -3.93 12.27 13.17
N CYS A 409 -5.24 12.52 13.23
CA CYS A 409 -6.10 12.92 12.10
C CYS A 409 -5.74 14.22 11.38
N ARG A 410 -5.07 15.16 12.04
CA ARG A 410 -4.74 16.46 11.43
C ARG A 410 -3.62 16.33 10.39
N TRP A 411 -2.54 15.64 10.75
CA TRP A 411 -1.43 15.37 9.84
C TRP A 411 -1.86 14.47 8.69
N ALA A 412 -2.68 13.44 8.96
CA ALA A 412 -3.28 12.61 7.90
C ALA A 412 -4.06 13.45 6.87
N GLN A 413 -4.92 14.36 7.32
CA GLN A 413 -5.72 15.22 6.43
C GLN A 413 -4.90 16.29 5.70
N ALA A 414 -3.70 16.61 6.17
CA ALA A 414 -2.75 17.41 5.39
C ALA A 414 -2.24 16.64 4.16
N ALA A 415 -2.10 15.32 4.28
CA ALA A 415 -1.61 14.46 3.21
C ALA A 415 -2.70 14.01 2.23
N THR A 416 -3.96 13.86 2.69
CA THR A 416 -5.08 13.44 1.84
C THR A 416 -5.77 14.60 1.11
N ALA A 417 -5.55 15.84 1.53
CA ALA A 417 -6.15 17.02 0.92
C ALA A 417 -5.91 17.05 -0.62
N PRO A 418 -6.93 17.36 -1.43
CA PRO A 418 -8.22 17.95 -1.06
C PRO A 418 -9.30 16.96 -0.57
N SER A 419 -9.01 15.66 -0.56
CA SER A 419 -10.00 14.62 -0.33
C SER A 419 -10.58 14.61 1.09
N ARG A 420 -11.79 14.07 1.21
CA ARG A 420 -12.49 13.89 2.49
C ARG A 420 -11.87 12.78 3.34
N LEU A 421 -11.53 13.11 4.58
CA LEU A 421 -11.02 12.18 5.60
C LEU A 421 -9.76 11.42 5.16
N TYR A 422 -9.65 10.15 5.54
CA TYR A 422 -8.42 9.38 5.62
C TYR A 422 -8.74 7.88 5.81
N LYS A 423 -7.72 7.03 6.05
CA LYS A 423 -7.84 5.58 6.31
C LYS A 423 -9.06 5.21 7.18
N MET A 424 -9.60 4.01 6.95
CA MET A 424 -10.82 3.45 7.56
C MET A 424 -12.13 4.15 7.14
N HIS A 425 -12.12 4.99 6.11
CA HIS A 425 -13.32 5.62 5.54
C HIS A 425 -13.36 5.41 4.03
N SER A 426 -14.52 5.02 3.50
CA SER A 426 -14.73 4.75 2.06
C SER A 426 -14.81 6.04 1.19
N THR A 427 -14.39 7.17 1.75
CA THR A 427 -14.24 8.47 1.07
C THR A 427 -12.98 8.49 0.20
N GLU A 428 -12.82 9.52 -0.65
CA GLU A 428 -11.63 9.69 -1.48
C GLU A 428 -10.35 9.76 -0.62
N GLY A 429 -10.41 10.29 0.60
CA GLY A 429 -9.23 10.39 1.47
C GLY A 429 -8.75 9.05 2.02
N GLY A 430 -9.63 8.05 2.11
CA GLY A 430 -9.25 6.69 2.52
C GLY A 430 -8.92 5.76 1.34
N CYS A 431 -9.49 6.00 0.16
CA CYS A 431 -9.39 5.09 -0.98
C CYS A 431 -8.48 5.59 -2.12
N ARG A 432 -8.27 6.90 -2.28
CA ARG A 432 -7.44 7.45 -3.37
C ARG A 432 -6.01 7.64 -2.90
N VAL A 433 -5.08 6.93 -3.54
CA VAL A 433 -3.69 6.81 -3.08
C VAL A 433 -2.69 7.14 -4.18
N PRO A 434 -1.43 7.52 -3.85
CA PRO A 434 -0.45 7.82 -4.87
C PRO A 434 -0.04 6.53 -5.59
N LEU A 435 0.14 6.60 -6.90
CA LEU A 435 0.62 5.50 -7.73
C LEU A 435 1.62 6.02 -8.77
N VAL A 436 2.79 5.41 -8.80
CA VAL A 436 3.83 5.57 -9.83
C VAL A 436 4.01 4.25 -10.56
N VAL A 437 3.97 4.28 -11.89
CA VAL A 437 4.22 3.11 -12.73
C VAL A 437 5.33 3.43 -13.70
N ARG A 438 6.36 2.59 -13.71
CA ARG A 438 7.39 2.54 -14.76
C ARG A 438 7.22 1.24 -15.55
N PRO A 439 6.67 1.31 -16.77
CA PRO A 439 6.54 0.15 -17.64
C PRO A 439 7.91 -0.33 -18.17
N PRO A 440 8.09 -1.61 -18.52
CA PRO A 440 9.27 -2.12 -19.21
C PRO A 440 9.60 -1.29 -20.46
N ALA A 441 10.88 -1.04 -20.70
CA ALA A 441 11.35 -0.27 -21.86
C ALA A 441 10.88 -0.87 -23.19
N SER A 442 10.70 -2.20 -23.23
CA SER A 442 10.21 -2.93 -24.40
C SER A 442 8.78 -2.56 -24.82
N MET A 443 7.98 -1.93 -23.95
CA MET A 443 6.67 -1.38 -24.35
C MET A 443 6.78 -0.11 -25.19
N GLY A 444 7.96 0.53 -25.26
CA GLY A 444 8.20 1.66 -26.16
C GLY A 444 7.30 2.87 -25.89
N ILE A 445 6.85 3.06 -24.65
CA ILE A 445 6.03 4.21 -24.26
C ILE A 445 6.94 5.43 -24.32
N SER A 446 6.71 6.26 -25.34
CA SER A 446 7.58 7.37 -25.72
C SER A 446 6.83 8.70 -25.59
N PRO A 447 6.76 9.31 -24.40
CA PRO A 447 6.33 10.70 -24.30
C PRO A 447 7.38 11.63 -24.91
N THR A 448 6.93 12.74 -25.49
CA THR A 448 7.77 13.71 -26.19
C THR A 448 8.66 14.56 -25.26
N ALA A 449 8.50 14.45 -23.94
CA ALA A 449 9.26 15.21 -22.96
C ALA A 449 9.63 14.38 -21.70
N GLY A 450 10.85 14.58 -21.19
CA GLY A 450 11.45 13.80 -20.10
C GLY A 450 10.98 14.16 -18.68
N ASN A 451 9.67 14.16 -18.42
CA ASN A 451 9.10 14.45 -17.08
C ASN A 451 8.01 13.44 -16.63
N GLY A 452 7.94 12.26 -17.26
CA GLY A 452 6.83 11.31 -17.06
C GLY A 452 5.46 11.90 -17.46
N VAL A 453 4.39 11.13 -17.28
CA VAL A 453 3.01 11.53 -17.60
C VAL A 453 2.16 11.57 -16.33
N ILE A 454 1.39 12.62 -16.11
CA ILE A 454 0.34 12.65 -15.08
C ILE A 454 -0.98 12.27 -15.75
N THR A 455 -1.73 11.35 -15.13
CA THR A 455 -3.02 10.90 -15.64
C THR A 455 -4.09 10.89 -14.55
N ASP A 456 -5.32 11.20 -14.94
CA ASP A 456 -6.54 11.14 -14.14
C ASP A 456 -7.43 9.94 -14.50
N ALA A 457 -6.92 9.00 -15.32
CA ALA A 457 -7.67 7.81 -15.70
C ALA A 457 -8.05 6.99 -14.46
N PHE A 458 -9.33 6.63 -14.34
CA PHE A 458 -9.78 5.83 -13.21
C PHE A 458 -9.14 4.45 -13.26
N CYS A 459 -8.48 4.06 -12.18
CA CYS A 459 -7.82 2.76 -12.01
C CYS A 459 -8.05 2.24 -10.60
N THR A 460 -7.99 0.93 -10.42
CA THR A 460 -8.13 0.27 -9.11
C THR A 460 -7.05 -0.77 -8.91
N VAL A 461 -6.72 -1.07 -7.65
CA VAL A 461 -5.77 -2.14 -7.28
C VAL A 461 -6.16 -3.52 -7.83
N MET A 462 -7.45 -3.75 -8.12
CA MET A 462 -7.91 -4.98 -8.77
C MET A 462 -7.35 -5.13 -10.19
N ASP A 463 -6.90 -4.04 -10.82
CA ASP A 463 -6.37 -4.04 -12.19
C ASP A 463 -4.94 -4.58 -12.28
N ILE A 464 -4.24 -4.71 -11.16
CA ILE A 464 -2.82 -5.13 -11.17
C ILE A 464 -2.67 -6.57 -11.64
N VAL A 465 -3.49 -7.50 -11.13
CA VAL A 465 -3.44 -8.91 -11.53
C VAL A 465 -3.65 -9.11 -13.04
N PRO A 466 -4.75 -8.61 -13.66
CA PRO A 466 -4.91 -8.75 -15.12
C PRO A 466 -3.78 -8.07 -15.90
N THR A 467 -3.28 -6.91 -15.44
CA THR A 467 -2.18 -6.21 -16.10
C THR A 467 -0.89 -7.03 -16.09
N VAL A 468 -0.51 -7.57 -14.93
CA VAL A 468 0.69 -8.39 -14.76
C VAL A 468 0.58 -9.68 -15.58
N LEU A 469 -0.58 -10.33 -15.58
CA LEU A 469 -0.79 -11.54 -16.39
C LEU A 469 -0.67 -11.26 -17.89
N ASP A 470 -1.26 -10.18 -18.40
CA ASP A 470 -1.16 -9.81 -19.81
C ASP A 470 0.27 -9.51 -20.22
N LEU A 471 1.01 -8.72 -19.42
CA LEU A 471 2.43 -8.44 -19.65
C LEU A 471 3.29 -9.71 -19.58
N ALA A 472 2.93 -10.63 -18.69
CA ALA A 472 3.56 -11.95 -18.56
C ALA A 472 3.16 -12.93 -19.68
N LYS A 473 2.22 -12.56 -20.55
CA LYS A 473 1.62 -13.43 -21.58
C LYS A 473 0.99 -14.70 -20.96
N LEU A 474 0.42 -14.56 -19.77
CA LEU A 474 -0.31 -15.61 -19.04
C LEU A 474 -1.82 -15.32 -19.07
N LYS A 475 -2.63 -16.32 -18.72
CA LYS A 475 -4.09 -16.19 -18.65
C LYS A 475 -4.58 -16.56 -17.26
N HIS A 476 -5.58 -15.84 -16.78
CA HIS A 476 -6.33 -16.27 -15.60
C HIS A 476 -7.07 -17.58 -15.90
N PRO A 477 -7.12 -18.56 -14.98
CA PRO A 477 -7.73 -19.86 -15.23
C PRO A 477 -9.27 -19.87 -15.21
N GLY A 478 -9.92 -18.69 -15.30
CA GLY A 478 -11.37 -18.55 -15.21
C GLY A 478 -11.87 -18.78 -13.78
N THR A 479 -12.80 -19.72 -13.59
CA THR A 479 -13.48 -19.98 -12.32
C THR A 479 -13.01 -21.24 -11.59
N HIS A 480 -11.97 -21.91 -12.09
CA HIS A 480 -11.46 -23.16 -11.53
C HIS A 480 -9.93 -23.16 -11.52
N TYR A 481 -9.33 -23.58 -10.42
CA TYR A 481 -7.88 -23.68 -10.28
C TYR A 481 -7.52 -24.84 -9.36
N ARG A 482 -6.62 -25.74 -9.81
CA ARG A 482 -6.13 -26.90 -9.04
C ARG A 482 -7.24 -27.70 -8.29
N GLY A 483 -8.38 -27.91 -8.95
CA GLY A 483 -9.49 -28.69 -8.41
C GLY A 483 -10.42 -27.96 -7.44
N ARG A 484 -10.25 -26.65 -7.23
CA ARG A 484 -11.17 -25.79 -6.46
C ARG A 484 -11.82 -24.71 -7.34
N GLU A 485 -13.02 -24.30 -6.98
CA GLU A 485 -13.66 -23.12 -7.54
C GLU A 485 -12.98 -21.85 -7.04
N ILE A 486 -12.88 -20.86 -7.92
CA ILE A 486 -12.32 -19.55 -7.61
C ILE A 486 -13.15 -18.44 -8.25
N ALA A 487 -13.07 -17.26 -7.67
CA ALA A 487 -13.68 -16.06 -8.21
C ALA A 487 -12.99 -15.60 -9.51
N PRO A 488 -13.75 -15.03 -10.47
CA PRO A 488 -13.17 -14.36 -11.62
C PRO A 488 -12.56 -13.02 -11.24
N LEU A 489 -11.73 -12.48 -12.13
CA LEU A 489 -11.20 -11.13 -12.05
C LEU A 489 -12.33 -10.08 -12.17
N ARG A 490 -12.23 -9.00 -11.39
CA ARG A 490 -13.10 -7.81 -11.48
C ARG A 490 -12.37 -6.59 -12.05
N GLY A 491 -11.04 -6.56 -11.94
CA GLY A 491 -10.20 -5.54 -12.57
C GLY A 491 -10.05 -5.71 -14.08
N ARG A 492 -9.43 -4.71 -14.71
CA ARG A 492 -9.12 -4.66 -16.14
C ARG A 492 -7.63 -4.43 -16.36
N SER A 493 -7.08 -5.02 -17.41
CA SER A 493 -5.68 -4.86 -17.76
C SER A 493 -5.37 -3.45 -18.29
N TRP A 494 -4.28 -2.86 -17.83
CA TRP A 494 -3.80 -1.56 -18.27
C TRP A 494 -3.05 -1.59 -19.60
N THR A 495 -2.75 -2.76 -20.18
CA THR A 495 -1.89 -2.85 -21.38
C THR A 495 -2.42 -2.02 -22.56
N ARG A 496 -3.74 -2.03 -22.79
CA ARG A 496 -4.39 -1.17 -23.79
C ARG A 496 -4.21 0.30 -23.44
N PHE A 497 -4.49 0.70 -22.21
CA PHE A 497 -4.33 2.07 -21.75
C PHE A 497 -2.87 2.54 -21.93
N LEU A 498 -1.90 1.78 -21.43
CA LEU A 498 -0.47 2.09 -21.52
C LEU A 498 0.02 2.23 -22.96
N SER A 499 -0.55 1.48 -23.92
CA SER A 499 -0.22 1.61 -25.35
C SER A 499 -0.78 2.88 -26.01
N LEU A 500 -1.77 3.53 -25.39
CA LEU A 500 -2.47 4.71 -25.90
C LEU A 500 -2.01 6.00 -25.23
N VAL A 501 -1.40 5.92 -24.04
CA VAL A 501 -0.90 7.10 -23.33
C VAL A 501 0.33 7.65 -24.05
N ASN A 502 0.10 8.69 -24.86
CA ASN A 502 1.13 9.54 -25.44
C ASN A 502 0.88 10.99 -25.02
N ASP A 503 1.95 11.76 -24.85
CA ASP A 503 2.02 13.15 -24.33
C ASP A 503 1.35 14.24 -25.23
N THR A 504 0.43 13.85 -26.11
CA THR A 504 -0.37 14.81 -26.92
C THR A 504 -1.83 14.68 -26.54
N GLU A 505 -2.61 15.73 -26.76
CA GLU A 505 -4.03 15.96 -26.40
C GLU A 505 -5.00 14.74 -26.43
N GLY A 506 -4.64 13.63 -27.07
CA GLY A 506 -5.30 12.33 -26.99
C GLY A 506 -5.13 11.53 -25.68
N SER A 507 -4.17 11.83 -24.79
CA SER A 507 -4.05 11.16 -23.47
C SER A 507 -5.29 11.37 -22.59
N SER A 508 -5.96 12.52 -22.75
CA SER A 508 -7.20 12.86 -22.03
C SER A 508 -8.40 11.95 -22.32
N LYS A 509 -8.31 11.07 -23.33
CA LYS A 509 -9.40 10.14 -23.71
C LYS A 509 -9.12 8.68 -23.37
N ALA A 510 -7.88 8.30 -23.07
CA ALA A 510 -7.55 6.92 -22.76
C ALA A 510 -8.03 6.62 -21.33
N GLN A 511 -8.97 5.70 -21.18
CA GLN A 511 -9.46 5.21 -19.89
C GLN A 511 -9.21 3.71 -19.79
N VAL A 512 -8.98 3.21 -18.57
CA VAL A 512 -8.89 1.78 -18.29
C VAL A 512 -10.28 1.15 -18.24
N HIS A 513 -11.22 1.87 -17.64
CA HIS A 513 -12.60 1.44 -17.44
C HIS A 513 -13.56 2.34 -18.22
N ASP A 514 -14.70 1.78 -18.60
CA ASP A 514 -15.78 2.53 -19.26
C ASP A 514 -16.48 3.48 -18.27
N HIS A 515 -17.17 4.48 -18.80
CA HIS A 515 -17.87 5.51 -18.00
C HIS A 515 -19.00 4.97 -17.09
N ASP A 516 -19.46 3.75 -17.33
CA ASP A 516 -20.49 3.05 -16.56
C ASP A 516 -19.91 1.99 -15.62
N TYR A 517 -18.59 1.88 -15.51
CA TYR A 517 -17.94 0.95 -14.58
C TYR A 517 -18.34 1.25 -13.13
N VAL A 518 -18.72 0.20 -12.41
CA VAL A 518 -19.18 0.28 -11.02
C VAL A 518 -18.13 -0.33 -10.09
N MET A 519 -17.74 0.44 -9.08
CA MET A 519 -16.87 -0.02 -7.99
C MET A 519 -17.49 0.32 -6.64
N GLY A 520 -17.61 -0.69 -5.77
CA GLY A 520 -18.01 -0.53 -4.39
C GLY A 520 -16.82 -0.51 -3.44
N PHE A 521 -17.02 0.06 -2.26
CA PHE A 521 -16.05 0.15 -1.17
C PHE A 521 -16.80 -0.07 0.15
N GLU A 522 -16.28 -0.93 1.03
CA GLU A 522 -16.78 -1.04 2.40
C GLU A 522 -15.64 -1.36 3.35
N ILE A 523 -15.56 -0.65 4.46
CA ILE A 523 -14.74 -1.06 5.60
C ILE A 523 -15.32 -0.48 6.89
N ALA A 524 -15.33 -1.28 7.95
CA ALA A 524 -15.75 -0.89 9.29
C ALA A 524 -17.09 -0.12 9.34
N GLY A 525 -18.02 -0.49 8.45
CA GLY A 525 -19.34 0.12 8.38
C GLY A 525 -19.40 1.46 7.63
N SER A 526 -18.28 1.94 7.07
CA SER A 526 -18.26 3.01 6.06
C SER A 526 -18.42 2.40 4.67
N GLY A 527 -19.31 2.97 3.86
CA GLY A 527 -19.62 2.46 2.52
C GLY A 527 -19.42 3.50 1.43
N ALA A 528 -19.11 3.08 0.22
CA ALA A 528 -19.22 3.92 -0.97
C ALA A 528 -19.50 3.08 -2.22
N LEU A 529 -20.07 3.72 -3.24
CA LEU A 529 -20.18 3.16 -4.59
C LEU A 529 -19.98 4.24 -5.62
N ARG A 530 -19.12 3.97 -6.61
CA ARG A 530 -18.81 4.85 -7.74
C ARG A 530 -19.28 4.22 -9.05
N ARG A 531 -19.97 5.00 -9.88
CA ARG A 531 -20.31 4.71 -11.27
C ARG A 531 -19.82 5.86 -12.15
N GLY A 532 -18.73 5.66 -12.89
CA GLY A 532 -18.10 6.74 -13.64
C GLY A 532 -17.62 7.88 -12.73
N ASP A 533 -18.14 9.09 -12.97
CA ASP A 533 -17.82 10.29 -12.17
C ASP A 533 -18.79 10.51 -11.00
N TRP A 534 -19.82 9.66 -10.83
CA TRP A 534 -20.77 9.78 -9.72
C TRP A 534 -20.42 8.81 -8.60
N LYS A 535 -20.48 9.29 -7.36
CA LYS A 535 -20.18 8.49 -6.17
C LYS A 535 -21.21 8.76 -5.08
N ILE A 536 -21.70 7.69 -4.45
CA ILE A 536 -22.39 7.78 -3.15
C ILE A 536 -21.44 7.36 -2.03
N THR A 537 -21.51 8.05 -0.89
CA THR A 537 -20.65 7.78 0.26
C THR A 537 -21.48 7.78 1.55
N PHE A 538 -21.19 6.81 2.42
CA PHE A 538 -21.75 6.66 3.76
C PHE A 538 -20.62 6.70 4.78
N VAL A 539 -20.60 7.75 5.60
CA VAL A 539 -19.61 7.97 6.66
C VAL A 539 -20.28 7.81 8.02
N PRO A 540 -19.86 6.84 8.85
CA PRO A 540 -20.41 6.63 10.18
C PRO A 540 -20.26 7.85 11.10
N ALA A 541 -21.21 8.01 12.03
CA ALA A 541 -21.08 8.97 13.12
C ALA A 541 -19.91 8.57 14.06
N PRO A 542 -19.23 9.53 14.72
CA PRO A 542 -19.46 10.98 14.63
C PRO A 542 -18.69 11.67 13.49
N LYS A 543 -17.93 10.94 12.67
CA LYS A 543 -17.07 11.52 11.60
C LYS A 543 -17.84 11.97 10.36
N GLY A 544 -19.04 11.43 10.18
CA GLY A 544 -19.99 11.88 9.18
C GLY A 544 -21.42 11.73 9.67
N PRO A 545 -22.39 11.99 8.78
CA PRO A 545 -23.78 12.12 9.18
C PRO A 545 -24.52 10.78 9.30
N GLN A 546 -23.84 9.63 9.08
CA GLN A 546 -24.44 8.29 9.08
C GLN A 546 -25.66 8.18 8.13
N LYS A 547 -25.55 8.83 6.97
CA LYS A 547 -26.50 8.75 5.85
C LYS A 547 -25.72 8.66 4.54
N TRP A 548 -26.41 8.24 3.48
CA TRP A 548 -25.88 8.32 2.13
C TRP A 548 -25.91 9.76 1.61
N GLU A 549 -24.77 10.20 1.07
CA GLU A 549 -24.57 11.47 0.38
C GLU A 549 -24.15 11.18 -1.07
N LEU A 550 -24.47 12.07 -2.02
CA LEU A 550 -24.17 11.88 -3.45
C LEU A 550 -23.25 13.00 -3.96
N PHE A 551 -22.22 12.63 -4.73
CA PHE A 551 -21.22 13.56 -5.24
C PHE A 551 -20.91 13.30 -6.73
N ASN A 552 -20.60 14.37 -7.47
CA ASN A 552 -19.88 14.28 -8.74
C ASN A 552 -18.40 14.52 -8.45
N ILE A 553 -17.62 13.45 -8.33
CA ILE A 553 -16.22 13.50 -7.87
C ILE A 553 -15.25 14.08 -8.90
N ARG A 554 -15.64 14.23 -10.17
CA ARG A 554 -14.83 14.95 -11.16
C ARG A 554 -14.84 16.45 -10.88
N GLU A 555 -16.00 16.98 -10.49
CA GLU A 555 -16.20 18.40 -10.18
C GLU A 555 -15.91 18.72 -8.71
N ASP A 556 -16.17 17.75 -7.83
CA ASP A 556 -16.00 17.84 -6.38
C ASP A 556 -15.19 16.64 -5.85
N PRO A 557 -13.87 16.59 -6.10
CA PRO A 557 -12.99 15.54 -5.56
C PRO A 557 -12.83 15.64 -4.03
N GLY A 558 -13.38 16.68 -3.39
CA GLY A 558 -13.43 16.85 -1.96
C GLY A 558 -14.64 16.20 -1.28
N GLU A 559 -15.64 15.72 -2.05
CA GLU A 559 -16.89 15.17 -1.49
C GLU A 559 -17.54 16.14 -0.47
N VAL A 560 -17.65 17.41 -0.83
CA VAL A 560 -18.14 18.51 0.02
C VAL A 560 -19.61 18.80 -0.23
N ASP A 561 -20.02 18.88 -1.49
CA ASP A 561 -21.36 19.34 -1.86
C ASP A 561 -22.31 18.15 -2.06
N ASP A 562 -23.06 17.77 -1.03
CA ASP A 562 -24.06 16.70 -1.11
C ASP A 562 -25.18 17.05 -2.12
N LEU A 563 -25.23 16.29 -3.21
CA LEU A 563 -26.17 16.44 -4.33
C LEU A 563 -27.41 15.53 -4.19
N SER A 564 -27.55 14.80 -3.08
CA SER A 564 -28.64 13.82 -2.86
C SER A 564 -30.04 14.42 -3.06
N GLU A 565 -30.28 15.62 -2.50
CA GLU A 565 -31.57 16.32 -2.62
C GLU A 565 -31.82 16.88 -4.02
N LYS A 566 -30.74 17.24 -4.75
CA LYS A 566 -30.83 17.80 -6.11
C LYS A 566 -31.03 16.71 -7.16
N HIS A 567 -30.52 15.50 -6.92
CA HIS A 567 -30.58 14.37 -7.85
C HIS A 567 -31.13 13.08 -7.18
N PRO A 568 -32.38 13.10 -6.66
CA PRO A 568 -32.91 11.98 -5.88
C PRO A 568 -33.13 10.70 -6.71
N GLN A 569 -33.42 10.82 -8.01
CA GLN A 569 -33.51 9.65 -8.90
C GLN A 569 -32.14 8.98 -9.08
N LEU A 570 -31.08 9.78 -9.27
CA LEU A 570 -29.72 9.26 -9.41
C LEU A 570 -29.25 8.61 -8.10
N LEU A 571 -29.52 9.24 -6.95
CA LEU A 571 -29.24 8.61 -5.66
C LEU A 571 -29.93 7.24 -5.55
N LYS A 572 -31.21 7.15 -5.94
CA LYS A 572 -31.94 5.88 -5.92
C LYS A 572 -31.27 4.82 -6.81
N GLU A 573 -30.88 5.16 -8.04
CA GLU A 573 -30.14 4.25 -8.92
C GLU A 573 -28.81 3.78 -8.30
N MET A 574 -28.06 4.70 -7.70
CA MET A 574 -26.78 4.38 -7.06
C MET A 574 -26.96 3.46 -5.84
N LEU A 575 -28.05 3.64 -5.09
CA LEU A 575 -28.41 2.75 -3.98
C LEU A 575 -28.86 1.36 -4.44
N GLU A 576 -29.55 1.27 -5.58
CA GLU A 576 -29.88 -0.02 -6.20
C GLU A 576 -28.60 -0.76 -6.62
N LEU A 577 -27.64 -0.08 -7.24
CA LEU A 577 -26.30 -0.63 -7.54
C LEU A 577 -25.52 -1.03 -6.28
N TRP A 578 -25.70 -0.31 -5.18
CA TRP A 578 -25.06 -0.66 -3.91
C TRP A 578 -25.60 -1.97 -3.35
N GLU A 579 -26.91 -2.18 -3.38
CA GLU A 579 -27.51 -3.44 -2.94
C GLU A 579 -27.11 -4.62 -3.84
N GLU A 580 -26.95 -4.40 -5.15
CA GLU A 580 -26.36 -5.38 -6.07
C GLU A 580 -24.91 -5.70 -5.68
N TYR A 581 -24.07 -4.69 -5.50
CA TYR A 581 -22.68 -4.85 -5.06
C TYR A 581 -22.57 -5.62 -3.74
N LYS A 582 -23.34 -5.22 -2.71
CA LYS A 582 -23.36 -5.88 -1.40
C LYS A 582 -23.60 -7.38 -1.53
N LYS A 583 -24.62 -7.74 -2.31
CA LYS A 583 -25.00 -9.14 -2.54
C LYS A 583 -23.94 -9.90 -3.32
N ASP A 584 -23.36 -9.27 -4.34
CA ASP A 584 -22.39 -9.87 -5.24
C ASP A 584 -21.07 -10.22 -4.54
N VAL A 585 -20.61 -9.35 -3.64
CA VAL A 585 -19.31 -9.54 -2.96
C VAL A 585 -19.42 -10.08 -1.54
N GLY A 586 -20.60 -10.00 -0.92
CA GLY A 586 -20.83 -10.48 0.45
C GLY A 586 -20.53 -9.46 1.54
N VAL A 587 -20.88 -8.17 1.31
CA VAL A 587 -20.87 -7.15 2.36
C VAL A 587 -21.89 -7.52 3.43
N VAL A 588 -21.48 -7.47 4.70
CA VAL A 588 -22.36 -7.85 5.83
C VAL A 588 -23.32 -6.71 6.20
N GLY A 589 -22.84 -5.47 6.19
CA GLY A 589 -23.67 -4.31 6.48
C GLY A 589 -22.85 -3.08 6.87
N LEU A 590 -23.51 -1.93 6.82
CA LEU A 590 -22.93 -0.65 7.24
C LEU A 590 -23.15 -0.36 8.73
N ALA A 591 -22.51 0.68 9.24
CA ALA A 591 -22.71 1.11 10.62
C ALA A 591 -24.19 1.44 10.87
N GLY A 592 -24.78 0.80 11.88
CA GLY A 592 -26.20 0.90 12.21
C GLY A 592 -27.09 -0.18 11.58
N GLU A 593 -26.57 -1.01 10.66
CA GLU A 593 -27.33 -2.10 10.03
C GLU A 593 -27.19 -3.45 10.78
N TYR A 594 -26.26 -3.57 11.73
CA TYR A 594 -26.04 -4.82 12.47
C TYR A 594 -27.19 -5.12 13.45
N GLU A 595 -27.71 -6.36 13.46
CA GLU A 595 -28.81 -6.77 14.35
C GLU A 595 -28.44 -6.66 15.84
N ALA A 596 -29.36 -6.12 16.65
CA ALA A 596 -29.16 -5.91 18.09
C ALA A 596 -28.94 -7.20 18.91
N GLY A 597 -29.32 -8.37 18.38
CA GLY A 597 -29.14 -9.70 19.01
C GLY A 597 -27.82 -10.40 18.67
N VAL A 598 -26.99 -9.78 17.83
CA VAL A 598 -25.65 -10.27 17.44
C VAL A 598 -24.57 -9.58 18.29
N GLN A 599 -24.96 -8.82 19.31
CA GLN A 599 -24.08 -8.34 20.38
C GLN A 599 -23.81 -9.46 21.40
N GLY A 600 -23.04 -10.47 20.99
CA GLY A 600 -22.44 -11.46 21.88
C GLY A 600 -23.41 -12.48 22.49
N ASP A 601 -23.62 -13.61 21.81
CA ASP A 601 -24.00 -14.86 22.48
C ASP A 601 -22.81 -15.83 22.43
N ALA A 602 -22.25 -16.11 23.60
CA ALA A 602 -20.96 -16.76 23.84
C ALA A 602 -20.97 -18.29 23.63
N LYS A 603 -21.76 -18.81 22.69
CA LYS A 603 -22.00 -20.26 22.54
C LYS A 603 -21.50 -20.90 21.24
N THR A 604 -20.89 -20.14 20.35
CA THR A 604 -20.20 -20.69 19.19
C THR A 604 -18.70 -20.56 19.39
N THR A 605 -17.98 -21.69 19.37
CA THR A 605 -16.52 -21.72 19.30
C THR A 605 -16.10 -20.86 18.13
N LEU A 606 -15.37 -19.78 18.42
CA LEU A 606 -14.68 -18.97 17.42
C LEU A 606 -13.70 -19.88 16.66
N VAL A 607 -13.32 -19.49 15.44
CA VAL A 607 -12.12 -20.01 14.77
C VAL A 607 -11.22 -18.81 14.60
N ASP A 608 -10.45 -18.51 15.64
CA ASP A 608 -9.47 -17.43 15.64
C ASP A 608 -8.16 -17.93 14.98
N GLU A 609 -7.48 -17.09 14.21
CA GLU A 609 -6.10 -17.37 13.77
C GLU A 609 -5.13 -17.50 14.98
N LEU A 610 -5.51 -16.92 16.14
CA LEU A 610 -4.79 -17.02 17.41
C LEU A 610 -5.39 -18.05 18.39
N GLU A 611 -6.28 -18.93 17.95
CA GLU A 611 -6.77 -20.05 18.77
C GLU A 611 -5.85 -21.28 18.71
N ASP A 612 -6.06 -22.22 19.62
CA ASP A 612 -5.27 -23.46 19.74
C ASP A 612 -5.19 -24.20 18.39
N PRO A 613 -4.00 -24.58 17.87
CA PRO A 613 -2.69 -24.58 18.52
C PRO A 613 -1.91 -23.26 18.49
N TYR A 614 -2.37 -22.21 17.79
CA TYR A 614 -1.62 -20.98 17.51
C TYR A 614 -1.73 -19.89 18.59
N ALA A 615 -2.44 -20.18 19.68
CA ALA A 615 -2.52 -19.33 20.85
C ALA A 615 -1.15 -19.05 21.51
N TRP A 616 -0.08 -19.74 21.12
CA TRP A 616 1.28 -19.42 21.54
C TRP A 616 1.78 -18.06 21.02
N ILE A 617 1.25 -17.55 19.89
CA ILE A 617 1.71 -16.29 19.27
C ILE A 617 1.61 -15.12 20.25
N LYS A 618 0.54 -15.05 21.06
CA LYS A 618 0.38 -14.03 22.09
C LYS A 618 1.40 -14.14 23.24
N TYR A 619 2.17 -15.22 23.33
CA TYR A 619 3.20 -15.42 24.36
C TYR A 619 4.64 -15.38 23.82
N ILE A 620 4.84 -14.99 22.55
CA ILE A 620 6.20 -14.80 22.00
C ILE A 620 7.00 -13.85 22.90
N GLY A 621 8.25 -14.22 23.21
CA GLY A 621 9.11 -13.47 24.12
C GLY A 621 8.76 -13.57 25.62
N ARG A 622 7.75 -14.36 26.01
CA ARG A 622 7.27 -14.51 27.40
C ARG A 622 7.05 -15.97 27.82
N PRO A 623 8.09 -16.84 27.76
CA PRO A 623 7.95 -18.26 28.05
C PRO A 623 7.44 -18.58 29.47
N GLU A 624 7.61 -17.65 30.42
CA GLU A 624 7.23 -17.77 31.82
C GLU A 624 5.72 -17.82 32.06
N ILE A 625 4.91 -17.19 31.20
CA ILE A 625 3.44 -17.27 31.27
C ILE A 625 2.82 -18.14 30.19
N THR A 626 3.61 -18.69 29.27
CA THR A 626 3.07 -19.61 28.26
C THR A 626 2.45 -20.82 28.96
N PRO A 627 1.13 -21.07 28.79
CA PRO A 627 0.47 -22.25 29.34
C PRO A 627 1.21 -23.53 28.95
N GLU A 628 1.32 -24.49 29.86
CA GLU A 628 2.08 -25.74 29.62
C GLU A 628 1.61 -26.47 28.36
N ARG A 629 0.29 -26.47 28.11
CA ARG A 629 -0.31 -27.05 26.89
C ARG A 629 0.19 -26.41 25.59
N LEU A 630 0.63 -25.15 25.63
CA LEU A 630 1.10 -24.39 24.48
C LEU A 630 2.62 -24.48 24.27
N LYS A 631 3.40 -24.86 25.30
CA LYS A 631 4.87 -24.94 25.19
C LYS A 631 5.34 -25.98 24.15
N GLY A 632 4.55 -27.02 23.90
CA GLY A 632 4.84 -28.05 22.90
C GLY A 632 4.39 -27.73 21.47
N VAL A 633 3.63 -26.65 21.26
CA VAL A 633 3.14 -26.20 19.93
C VAL A 633 3.79 -24.91 19.44
N ILE A 634 4.68 -24.30 20.25
CA ILE A 634 5.58 -23.25 19.76
C ILE A 634 6.48 -23.88 18.68
N PRO A 635 6.47 -23.39 17.44
CA PRO A 635 7.40 -23.86 16.41
C PRO A 635 8.83 -23.73 16.92
N SER A 636 9.70 -24.67 16.54
CA SER A 636 11.13 -24.57 16.88
C SER A 636 11.68 -23.26 16.32
N VAL A 637 11.92 -22.30 17.23
CA VAL A 637 12.61 -21.05 16.94
C VAL A 637 14.09 -21.37 16.69
N SER A 638 14.63 -20.93 15.56
CA SER A 638 16.07 -21.05 15.25
C SER A 638 16.76 -19.69 15.23
#